data_AF-B2VXB2-F1
#
_entry.id   AF-B2VXB2-F1
#
_cell.length_a   1.000
_cell.length_b   1.000
_cell.length_c   1.000
_cell.angle_alpha   90.00
_cell.angle_beta   90.00
_cell.angle_gamma   90.00
#
_symmetry.space_group_name_H-M   'P 1'
#
loop_
_entity.id
_entity.type
_entity.pdbx_description
1 polymer ?
#
loop_
_entity_poly.entity_id
_entity_poly.type
_entity_poly.pdbx_seq_one_letter_code
_entity_poly.pdbx_strand_id
1 'polypeptide(L)'
;MGPKAGCDTLLSQTGHELQKGILGITGTQLNLSTTPSDSDAAIIVGIEDAYFNEYGNLNENEYMEMDGFFLSMSPEKVIIVGQNERGALYGAFEYLSQLAQNNVTYGSKVYNPQVPIRWTNEWDNMDGSIEHEFAGPSIFFRDGYVIDNTTRIAEYARLLASVGVNGVIINNVNANATLLSDRNVKGLGRVADAMRPYGVQIGISLNFASPNQSLGTFDPLDPKVDAWWANITEQIYSNVPDFAGYLVKANSEGQPGPLTYNRTLADGANMFARALEPHGGVVMFRAFVYDNHINESNWRDDRANAQVQFFQDLDGKFNENVVVQIKFGPIDFQVREPASPLFGSLRYTSTAFEVQISPEYLGQNCHLMYLAPQWKEILEFDMRSDNRSSKVKDIITGKRFKRPLGGYAGVSNVGSDTNWLGSHLAMSNLYAFGRLAWDASVDSETILQDWIRLTFGFDEHVMDTVTDMSMKSWPAYENYSGNLGIQTLTDILYTHFGPNPASQDNNGWGQWTRADAFSIGMDRTVKNGTGNAGLYPPEVAKIYDNIDQTPDNLLLWFHHVPYTQKLKSGKTVIQHFYDAHYEGAATAQEFVKQWEFLRGKIDDERFDHVLYRQIYQAGHSLVWRDAINEFYHNLSGIPDETKRVGNHPYRIEAESMTLNGYKPVALKPFETASGYKAIVTITNNTMGIASTKVAFASGTYDIAVNYFDFIGGKARYRLELGNRTVGSWIGDTEDKLGHTPSIYLDGHSATRITFQGVEVEQGEEVRIMGQADGMEPAPIDYLSFLPPGIVD
;
A
#
# COMPACT_ATOMS: atom_id res chain seq x y z
N MET A 1 27.55 -14.28 -26.66
CA MET A 1 27.96 -15.61 -26.15
C MET A 1 26.78 -16.53 -26.31
N GLY A 2 26.92 -17.66 -27.00
CA GLY A 2 25.82 -18.64 -27.10
C GLY A 2 25.49 -19.21 -25.71
N PRO A 3 24.21 -19.49 -25.42
CA PRO A 3 23.84 -20.05 -24.13
C PRO A 3 24.53 -21.40 -23.91
N LYS A 4 25.11 -21.60 -22.72
CA LYS A 4 25.62 -22.89 -22.29
C LYS A 4 24.46 -23.89 -22.30
N ALA A 5 24.64 -25.02 -22.97
CA ALA A 5 23.74 -26.16 -22.89
C ALA A 5 23.59 -26.56 -21.40
N GLY A 6 22.37 -26.41 -20.86
CA GLY A 6 22.02 -26.76 -19.48
C GLY A 6 21.29 -25.69 -18.67
N CYS A 7 21.13 -24.45 -19.17
CA CYS A 7 20.13 -23.53 -18.63
C CYS A 7 18.84 -23.67 -19.45
N ASP A 8 17.73 -24.04 -18.79
CA ASP A 8 16.41 -23.91 -19.39
C ASP A 8 16.20 -22.44 -19.80
N THR A 9 15.88 -22.21 -21.07
CA THR A 9 15.56 -20.87 -21.58
C THR A 9 14.24 -20.41 -20.98
N LEU A 10 13.97 -19.10 -20.99
CA LEU A 10 12.70 -18.57 -20.51
C LEU A 10 11.51 -19.17 -21.28
N LEU A 11 11.69 -19.45 -22.59
CA LEU A 11 10.70 -20.19 -23.38
C LEU A 11 10.44 -21.63 -22.88
N SER A 12 11.46 -22.34 -22.39
CA SER A 12 11.28 -23.67 -21.79
C SER A 12 10.39 -23.57 -20.54
N GLN A 13 10.66 -22.58 -19.69
CA GLN A 13 9.83 -22.31 -18.52
C GLN A 13 8.39 -21.93 -18.89
N THR A 14 8.19 -21.16 -19.96
CA THR A 14 6.84 -20.84 -20.49
C THR A 14 6.07 -22.11 -20.86
N GLY A 15 6.71 -23.07 -21.54
CA GLY A 15 6.11 -24.36 -21.85
C GLY A 15 5.70 -25.15 -20.60
N HIS A 16 6.57 -25.19 -19.58
CA HIS A 16 6.26 -25.82 -18.30
C HIS A 16 5.11 -25.15 -17.55
N GLU A 17 5.03 -23.81 -17.57
CA GLU A 17 3.94 -23.09 -16.93
C GLU A 17 2.60 -23.36 -17.64
N LEU A 18 2.58 -23.41 -18.97
CA LEU A 18 1.41 -23.84 -19.75
C LEU A 18 0.99 -25.27 -19.40
N GLN A 19 1.94 -26.22 -19.37
CA GLN A 19 1.66 -27.61 -19.01
C GLN A 19 1.04 -27.70 -17.60
N LYS A 20 1.63 -27.01 -16.62
CA LYS A 20 1.15 -26.99 -15.24
C LYS A 20 -0.22 -26.34 -15.12
N GLY A 21 -0.42 -25.17 -15.75
CA GLY A 21 -1.67 -24.43 -15.71
C GLY A 21 -2.82 -25.20 -16.36
N ILE A 22 -2.61 -25.76 -17.55
CA ILE A 22 -3.63 -26.56 -18.26
C ILE A 22 -3.99 -27.82 -17.47
N LEU A 23 -3.01 -28.51 -16.89
CA LEU A 23 -3.26 -29.65 -16.02
C LEU A 23 -4.11 -29.23 -14.81
N GLY A 24 -3.76 -28.12 -14.16
CA GLY A 24 -4.48 -27.61 -12.99
C GLY A 24 -5.92 -27.17 -13.28
N ILE A 25 -6.14 -26.50 -14.41
CA ILE A 25 -7.45 -25.94 -14.78
C ILE A 25 -8.37 -27.02 -15.36
N THR A 26 -7.85 -27.90 -16.23
CA THR A 26 -8.68 -28.81 -17.05
C THR A 26 -8.51 -30.29 -16.70
N GLY A 27 -7.48 -30.65 -15.92
CA GLY A 27 -7.07 -32.05 -15.71
C GLY A 27 -6.36 -32.69 -16.90
N THR A 28 -6.08 -31.92 -17.97
CA THR A 28 -5.46 -32.44 -19.20
C THR A 28 -3.94 -32.38 -19.11
N GLN A 29 -3.29 -33.54 -19.26
CA GLN A 29 -1.83 -33.62 -19.35
C GLN A 29 -1.36 -33.28 -20.77
N LEU A 30 -0.58 -32.20 -20.91
CA LEU A 30 0.07 -31.85 -22.17
C LEU A 30 1.43 -32.53 -22.30
N ASN A 31 1.80 -32.91 -23.53
CA ASN A 31 3.16 -33.31 -23.88
C ASN A 31 3.91 -32.10 -24.44
N LEU A 32 5.11 -31.83 -23.92
CA LEU A 32 5.98 -30.78 -24.45
C LEU A 32 6.78 -31.31 -25.63
N SER A 33 6.84 -30.52 -26.70
CA SER A 33 7.63 -30.80 -27.91
C SER A 33 8.33 -29.52 -28.34
N THR A 34 9.62 -29.63 -28.68
CA THR A 34 10.39 -28.54 -29.30
C THR A 34 10.41 -28.63 -30.82
N THR A 35 9.85 -29.71 -31.39
CA THR A 35 9.69 -29.87 -32.84
C THR A 35 8.26 -29.55 -33.25
N PRO A 36 8.07 -28.89 -34.41
CA PRO A 36 6.76 -28.69 -35.03
C PRO A 36 5.99 -30.01 -35.13
N SER A 37 4.69 -29.96 -34.89
CA SER A 37 3.79 -31.10 -35.02
C SER A 37 2.74 -30.80 -36.07
N ASP A 38 2.44 -31.78 -36.92
CA ASP A 38 1.30 -31.75 -37.85
C ASP A 38 -0.06 -32.00 -37.13
N SER A 39 -0.09 -31.96 -35.80
CA SER A 39 -1.33 -32.09 -35.02
C SER A 39 -2.25 -30.89 -35.25
N ASP A 40 -3.50 -31.17 -35.58
CA ASP A 40 -4.56 -30.15 -35.69
C ASP A 40 -4.86 -29.49 -34.33
N ALA A 41 -4.58 -30.17 -33.21
CA ALA A 41 -4.76 -29.66 -31.85
C ALA A 41 -3.43 -29.38 -31.15
N ALA A 42 -3.07 -28.11 -30.96
CA ALA A 42 -1.82 -27.71 -30.31
C ALA A 42 -1.86 -26.29 -29.71
N ILE A 43 -1.02 -26.08 -28.68
CA ILE A 43 -0.61 -24.75 -28.21
C ILE A 43 0.80 -24.51 -28.76
N ILE A 44 0.95 -23.55 -29.65
CA ILE A 44 2.24 -23.11 -30.18
C ILE A 44 2.67 -21.87 -29.42
N VAL A 45 3.86 -21.93 -28.81
CA VAL A 45 4.47 -20.79 -28.12
C VAL A 45 5.87 -20.54 -28.66
N GLY A 46 6.21 -19.28 -28.91
CA GLY A 46 7.53 -18.90 -29.42
C GLY A 46 7.75 -17.39 -29.47
N ILE A 47 8.89 -17.00 -30.01
CA ILE A 47 9.21 -15.60 -30.34
C ILE A 47 8.97 -15.33 -31.83
N GLU A 48 8.72 -14.07 -32.18
CA GLU A 48 8.35 -13.64 -33.53
C GLU A 48 9.26 -14.20 -34.63
N ASP A 49 10.58 -14.00 -34.53
CA ASP A 49 11.54 -14.49 -35.51
C ASP A 49 11.49 -16.02 -35.69
N ALA A 50 11.38 -16.76 -34.58
CA ALA A 50 11.34 -18.22 -34.60
C ALA A 50 10.03 -18.73 -35.19
N TYR A 51 8.92 -18.09 -34.85
CA TYR A 51 7.61 -18.42 -35.39
C TYR A 51 7.53 -18.13 -36.90
N PHE A 52 8.01 -16.95 -37.33
CA PHE A 52 8.01 -16.53 -38.73
C PHE A 52 8.79 -17.51 -39.62
N ASN A 53 9.97 -17.94 -39.17
CA ASN A 53 10.82 -18.85 -39.94
C ASN A 53 10.17 -20.24 -40.14
N GLU A 54 9.36 -20.70 -39.20
CA GLU A 54 8.74 -22.03 -39.24
C GLU A 54 7.35 -22.02 -39.87
N TYR A 55 6.51 -21.05 -39.51
CA TYR A 55 5.08 -21.03 -39.85
C TYR A 55 4.67 -19.88 -40.78
N GLY A 56 5.59 -18.95 -41.10
CA GLY A 56 5.33 -17.77 -41.92
C GLY A 56 4.76 -16.57 -41.15
N ASN A 57 4.30 -15.56 -41.88
CA ASN A 57 3.83 -14.29 -41.31
C ASN A 57 2.61 -14.48 -40.39
N LEU A 58 2.65 -13.80 -39.24
CA LEU A 58 1.44 -13.41 -38.53
C LEU A 58 0.65 -12.43 -39.42
N ASN A 59 -0.68 -12.38 -39.31
CA ASN A 59 -1.51 -11.51 -40.15
C ASN A 59 -0.98 -10.05 -40.15
N GLU A 60 -0.84 -9.46 -41.34
CA GLU A 60 0.11 -8.37 -41.69
C GLU A 60 -0.04 -6.99 -41.00
N ASN A 61 -0.89 -6.82 -39.97
CA ASN A 61 -1.27 -5.49 -39.45
C ASN A 61 -0.93 -5.23 -37.97
N GLU A 62 -0.26 -6.12 -37.25
CA GLU A 62 -0.14 -6.00 -35.79
C GLU A 62 1.32 -5.79 -35.33
N TYR A 63 1.65 -4.56 -34.91
CA TYR A 63 2.96 -4.19 -34.38
C TYR A 63 3.08 -4.60 -32.90
N MET A 64 4.05 -5.46 -32.57
CA MET A 64 4.38 -5.81 -31.19
C MET A 64 5.51 -4.93 -30.65
N GLU A 65 5.29 -4.30 -29.50
CA GLU A 65 6.34 -3.60 -28.75
C GLU A 65 7.19 -4.61 -27.96
N MET A 66 8.34 -4.17 -27.42
CA MET A 66 9.13 -4.99 -26.49
C MET A 66 8.26 -5.48 -25.33
N ASP A 67 8.42 -6.75 -24.93
CA ASP A 67 7.56 -7.48 -23.98
C ASP A 67 6.09 -7.68 -24.44
N GLY A 68 5.71 -7.18 -25.61
CA GLY A 68 4.40 -7.42 -26.22
C GLY A 68 4.26 -8.83 -26.79
N PHE A 69 3.01 -9.25 -27.01
CA PHE A 69 2.71 -10.55 -27.57
C PHE A 69 1.45 -10.56 -28.43
N PHE A 70 1.43 -11.47 -29.39
CA PHE A 70 0.29 -11.88 -30.18
C PHE A 70 -0.32 -13.14 -29.55
N LEU A 71 -1.63 -13.10 -29.31
CA LEU A 71 -2.41 -14.25 -28.86
C LEU A 71 -3.52 -14.52 -29.88
N SER A 72 -3.51 -15.71 -30.46
CA SER A 72 -4.61 -16.21 -31.27
C SER A 72 -5.16 -17.52 -30.73
N MET A 73 -6.49 -17.59 -30.63
CA MET A 73 -7.20 -18.72 -30.06
C MET A 73 -8.32 -19.15 -31.00
N SER A 74 -8.35 -20.43 -31.32
CA SER A 74 -9.46 -21.15 -31.97
C SER A 74 -9.77 -22.42 -31.16
N PRO A 75 -10.90 -23.11 -31.43
CA PRO A 75 -11.23 -24.38 -30.77
C PRO A 75 -10.17 -25.47 -30.96
N GLU A 76 -9.41 -25.39 -32.06
CA GLU A 76 -8.40 -26.40 -32.43
C GLU A 76 -6.99 -25.94 -32.03
N LYS A 77 -6.69 -24.64 -32.08
CA LYS A 77 -5.31 -24.16 -31.99
C LYS A 77 -5.16 -22.89 -31.17
N VAL A 78 -4.12 -22.83 -30.36
CA VAL A 78 -3.69 -21.63 -29.65
C VAL A 78 -2.29 -21.26 -30.13
N ILE A 79 -2.08 -20.00 -30.47
CA ILE A 79 -0.82 -19.45 -30.96
C ILE A 79 -0.44 -18.27 -30.06
N ILE A 80 0.69 -18.37 -29.39
CA ILE A 80 1.27 -17.36 -28.50
C ILE A 80 2.63 -16.97 -29.05
N VAL A 81 2.77 -15.75 -29.54
CA VAL A 81 4.03 -15.26 -30.10
C VAL A 81 4.43 -13.99 -29.39
N GLY A 82 5.53 -14.03 -28.65
CA GLY A 82 6.12 -12.84 -28.04
C GLY A 82 7.03 -12.10 -29.00
N GLN A 83 7.11 -10.78 -28.86
CA GLN A 83 8.18 -9.99 -29.48
C GLN A 83 9.57 -10.45 -28.97
N ASN A 84 9.64 -10.83 -27.70
CA ASN A 84 10.78 -11.46 -27.05
C ASN A 84 10.31 -12.65 -26.19
N GLU A 85 11.24 -13.38 -25.56
CA GLU A 85 10.87 -14.54 -24.74
C GLU A 85 9.91 -14.14 -23.60
N ARG A 86 10.11 -12.96 -22.99
CA ARG A 86 9.30 -12.46 -21.88
C ARG A 86 7.86 -12.18 -22.32
N GLY A 87 7.67 -11.61 -23.50
CA GLY A 87 6.35 -11.43 -24.12
C GLY A 87 5.63 -12.76 -24.34
N ALA A 88 6.36 -13.81 -24.76
CA ALA A 88 5.77 -15.14 -24.92
C ALA A 88 5.30 -15.72 -23.56
N LEU A 89 6.06 -15.50 -22.48
CA LEU A 89 5.65 -15.86 -21.12
C LEU A 89 4.40 -15.06 -20.67
N TYR A 90 4.35 -13.77 -20.93
CA TYR A 90 3.17 -12.95 -20.62
C TYR A 90 1.93 -13.40 -21.40
N GLY A 91 2.08 -13.74 -22.68
CA GLY A 91 1.00 -14.31 -23.49
C GLY A 91 0.51 -15.66 -22.98
N ALA A 92 1.40 -16.49 -22.44
CA ALA A 92 1.01 -17.73 -21.76
C ALA A 92 0.21 -17.46 -20.49
N PHE A 93 0.62 -16.51 -19.65
CA PHE A 93 -0.15 -16.13 -18.47
C PHE A 93 -1.51 -15.51 -18.81
N GLU A 94 -1.58 -14.65 -19.83
CA GLU A 94 -2.85 -14.10 -20.30
C GLU A 94 -3.79 -15.20 -20.82
N TYR A 95 -3.27 -16.17 -21.58
CA TYR A 95 -4.04 -17.33 -22.01
C TYR A 95 -4.55 -18.17 -20.82
N LEU A 96 -3.66 -18.52 -19.89
CA LEU A 96 -4.02 -19.27 -18.68
C LEU A 96 -5.05 -18.52 -17.84
N SER A 97 -4.93 -17.19 -17.73
CA SER A 97 -5.87 -16.33 -17.02
C SER A 97 -7.25 -16.36 -17.70
N GLN A 98 -7.32 -16.14 -19.02
CA GLN A 98 -8.59 -16.22 -19.76
C GLN A 98 -9.23 -17.60 -19.65
N LEU A 99 -8.44 -18.67 -19.69
CA LEU A 99 -8.94 -20.03 -19.52
C LEU A 99 -9.44 -20.29 -18.10
N ALA A 100 -8.67 -19.92 -17.08
CA ALA A 100 -9.02 -20.11 -15.67
C ALA A 100 -10.27 -19.33 -15.27
N GLN A 101 -10.56 -18.21 -15.95
CA GLN A 101 -11.76 -17.40 -15.76
C GLN A 101 -12.92 -17.79 -16.67
N ASN A 102 -12.79 -18.87 -17.46
CA ASN A 102 -13.77 -19.27 -18.47
C ASN A 102 -14.21 -18.10 -19.38
N ASN A 103 -13.25 -17.23 -19.74
CA ASN A 103 -13.45 -16.00 -20.52
C ASN A 103 -12.54 -15.97 -21.76
N VAL A 104 -12.48 -17.10 -22.47
CA VAL A 104 -11.66 -17.25 -23.67
C VAL A 104 -12.27 -16.45 -24.81
N THR A 105 -11.51 -15.51 -25.37
CA THR A 105 -11.92 -14.74 -26.55
C THR A 105 -11.33 -15.33 -27.83
N TYR A 106 -12.16 -16.02 -28.65
CA TYR A 106 -11.70 -16.53 -29.94
C TYR A 106 -11.35 -15.40 -30.92
N GLY A 107 -10.31 -15.62 -31.72
CA GLY A 107 -9.76 -14.62 -32.65
C GLY A 107 -8.27 -14.41 -32.44
N SER A 108 -7.75 -13.28 -32.91
CA SER A 108 -6.35 -12.87 -32.74
C SER A 108 -6.27 -11.44 -32.22
N LYS A 109 -5.31 -11.16 -31.34
CA LYS A 109 -5.05 -9.83 -30.81
C LYS A 109 -3.59 -9.68 -30.36
N VAL A 110 -3.00 -8.52 -30.62
CA VAL A 110 -1.76 -8.07 -29.97
C VAL A 110 -2.04 -7.34 -28.65
N TYR A 111 -1.23 -7.67 -27.65
CA TYR A 111 -1.19 -7.06 -26.34
C TYR A 111 0.19 -6.44 -26.14
N ASN A 112 0.24 -5.11 -25.97
CA ASN A 112 1.47 -4.37 -25.71
C ASN A 112 1.39 -3.70 -24.34
N PRO A 113 2.46 -3.75 -23.52
CA PRO A 113 2.52 -2.96 -22.30
C PRO A 113 2.62 -1.46 -22.63
N GLN A 114 2.05 -0.59 -21.80
CA GLN A 114 2.09 0.86 -22.00
C GLN A 114 3.44 1.50 -21.68
N VAL A 115 4.26 0.83 -20.87
CA VAL A 115 5.57 1.28 -20.41
C VAL A 115 6.58 0.14 -20.35
N PRO A 116 7.89 0.43 -20.55
CA PRO A 116 8.93 -0.58 -20.45
C PRO A 116 9.28 -0.99 -19.02
N ILE A 117 9.05 -0.13 -18.02
CA ILE A 117 9.43 -0.39 -16.62
C ILE A 117 8.20 -0.62 -15.75
N ARG A 118 8.08 -1.82 -15.18
CA ARG A 118 6.98 -2.24 -14.31
C ARG A 118 7.59 -2.99 -13.14
N TRP A 119 8.04 -2.26 -12.12
CA TRP A 119 8.85 -2.80 -11.02
C TRP A 119 8.11 -2.84 -9.69
N THR A 120 8.43 -3.81 -8.83
CA THR A 120 8.11 -3.73 -7.41
C THR A 120 9.33 -3.29 -6.59
N ASN A 121 9.08 -2.69 -5.43
CA ASN A 121 10.10 -2.32 -4.46
C ASN A 121 9.79 -3.03 -3.14
N GLU A 122 10.82 -3.63 -2.55
CA GLU A 122 10.76 -4.32 -1.27
C GLU A 122 11.59 -3.53 -0.25
N TRP A 123 10.98 -3.11 0.85
CA TRP A 123 11.66 -2.35 1.90
C TRP A 123 12.33 -3.26 2.95
N ASP A 124 12.96 -4.32 2.46
CA ASP A 124 13.52 -5.39 3.27
C ASP A 124 14.90 -5.02 3.81
N ASN A 125 15.08 -5.19 5.11
CA ASN A 125 16.34 -5.00 5.80
C ASN A 125 17.18 -6.28 5.79
N MET A 126 18.50 -6.11 5.85
CA MET A 126 19.44 -7.23 5.82
C MET A 126 19.27 -8.21 6.99
N ASP A 127 18.70 -7.79 8.12
CA ASP A 127 18.43 -8.64 9.28
C ASP A 127 17.19 -9.54 9.11
N GLY A 128 16.37 -9.28 8.10
CA GLY A 128 15.14 -10.00 7.80
C GLY A 128 13.87 -9.28 8.23
N SER A 129 13.96 -8.13 8.92
CA SER A 129 12.82 -7.23 9.11
C SER A 129 12.45 -6.52 7.81
N ILE A 130 11.21 -6.03 7.70
CA ILE A 130 10.78 -5.17 6.61
C ILE A 130 10.40 -3.81 7.22
N GLU A 131 10.77 -2.69 6.59
CA GLU A 131 10.28 -1.38 7.01
C GLU A 131 8.83 -1.23 6.53
N HIS A 132 7.91 -0.99 7.49
CA HIS A 132 6.46 -1.10 7.30
C HIS A 132 6.04 -2.54 6.91
N GLU A 133 6.41 -3.48 7.78
CA GLU A 133 6.14 -4.92 7.70
C GLU A 133 4.73 -5.25 8.19
N PHE A 134 3.92 -5.88 7.33
CA PHE A 134 2.55 -6.30 7.64
C PHE A 134 2.23 -7.74 7.16
N ALA A 135 3.26 -8.57 6.93
CA ALA A 135 3.15 -9.83 6.19
C ALA A 135 4.22 -10.88 6.54
N GLY A 136 4.85 -10.76 7.71
CA GLY A 136 5.98 -11.55 8.16
C GLY A 136 7.34 -11.07 7.62
N PRO A 137 8.43 -11.73 8.04
CA PRO A 137 9.80 -11.33 7.70
C PRO A 137 10.14 -11.49 6.20
N SER A 138 11.23 -10.84 5.81
CA SER A 138 11.79 -10.84 4.45
C SER A 138 11.94 -12.24 3.85
N ILE A 139 11.60 -12.35 2.56
CA ILE A 139 11.89 -13.53 1.74
C ILE A 139 13.27 -13.47 1.06
N PHE A 140 14.03 -12.38 1.22
CA PHE A 140 15.33 -12.17 0.57
C PHE A 140 16.51 -12.19 1.54
N PHE A 141 16.29 -11.73 2.78
CA PHE A 141 17.36 -11.52 3.75
C PHE A 141 17.09 -12.16 5.11
N ARG A 142 18.19 -12.53 5.79
CA ARG A 142 18.19 -12.96 7.19
C ARG A 142 19.58 -12.80 7.77
N ASP A 143 19.66 -12.35 9.02
CA ASP A 143 20.91 -12.29 9.81
C ASP A 143 22.08 -11.57 9.11
N GLY A 144 21.79 -10.55 8.30
CA GLY A 144 22.78 -9.75 7.58
C GLY A 144 23.16 -10.28 6.19
N TYR A 145 22.51 -11.34 5.70
CA TYR A 145 22.87 -12.03 4.47
C TYR A 145 21.70 -12.25 3.52
N VAL A 146 22.01 -12.28 2.22
CA VAL A 146 21.09 -12.83 1.21
C VAL A 146 20.89 -14.32 1.50
N ILE A 147 19.63 -14.77 1.58
CA ILE A 147 19.31 -16.15 1.94
C ILE A 147 19.80 -17.17 0.89
N ASP A 148 19.91 -18.44 1.31
CA ASP A 148 20.31 -19.54 0.41
C ASP A 148 19.11 -20.24 -0.25
N ASN A 149 17.97 -20.34 0.45
CA ASN A 149 16.77 -20.99 -0.08
C ASN A 149 15.97 -20.01 -0.94
N THR A 150 15.97 -20.23 -2.26
CA THR A 150 15.31 -19.35 -3.23
C THR A 150 13.96 -19.87 -3.72
N THR A 151 13.41 -20.97 -3.17
CA THR A 151 12.14 -21.54 -3.62
C THR A 151 11.00 -20.51 -3.60
N ARG A 152 10.87 -19.79 -2.48
CA ARG A 152 9.83 -18.79 -2.33
C ARG A 152 10.05 -17.54 -3.20
N ILE A 153 11.31 -17.22 -3.48
CA ILE A 153 11.67 -16.14 -4.42
C ILE A 153 11.22 -16.49 -5.84
N ALA A 154 11.39 -17.75 -6.27
CA ALA A 154 10.89 -18.21 -7.56
C ALA A 154 9.35 -18.18 -7.64
N GLU A 155 8.67 -18.53 -6.54
CA GLU A 155 7.20 -18.42 -6.44
C GLU A 155 6.74 -16.96 -6.53
N TYR A 156 7.47 -16.03 -5.92
CA TYR A 156 7.18 -14.60 -6.06
C TYR A 156 7.39 -14.11 -7.49
N ALA A 157 8.49 -14.52 -8.13
CA ALA A 157 8.75 -14.18 -9.53
C ALA A 157 7.64 -14.66 -10.47
N ARG A 158 7.05 -15.84 -10.20
CA ARG A 158 5.85 -16.34 -10.90
C ARG A 158 4.65 -15.41 -10.73
N LEU A 159 4.37 -14.97 -9.51
CA LEU A 159 3.27 -14.04 -9.23
C LEU A 159 3.46 -12.72 -9.98
N LEU A 160 4.65 -12.13 -9.89
CA LEU A 160 4.99 -10.88 -10.58
C LEU A 160 4.85 -11.02 -12.11
N ALA A 161 5.42 -12.08 -12.69
CA ALA A 161 5.34 -12.32 -14.13
C ALA A 161 3.90 -12.54 -14.62
N SER A 162 3.06 -13.18 -13.80
CA SER A 162 1.65 -13.43 -14.15
C SER A 162 0.81 -12.16 -14.35
N VAL A 163 1.24 -11.05 -13.77
CA VAL A 163 0.61 -9.74 -13.92
C VAL A 163 1.49 -8.75 -14.69
N GLY A 164 2.51 -9.24 -15.41
CA GLY A 164 3.33 -8.46 -16.32
C GLY A 164 4.44 -7.61 -15.67
N VAL A 165 4.68 -7.75 -14.36
CA VAL A 165 5.82 -7.09 -13.68
C VAL A 165 7.13 -7.69 -14.20
N ASN A 166 8.13 -6.85 -14.46
CA ASN A 166 9.39 -7.26 -15.10
C ASN A 166 10.65 -6.98 -14.29
N GLY A 167 10.52 -6.37 -13.11
CA GLY A 167 11.65 -6.21 -12.21
C GLY A 167 11.25 -6.03 -10.75
N VAL A 168 12.20 -6.24 -9.85
CA VAL A 168 12.05 -6.02 -8.42
C VAL A 168 13.30 -5.39 -7.82
N ILE A 169 13.13 -4.36 -6.99
CA ILE A 169 14.18 -3.86 -6.10
C ILE A 169 14.05 -4.62 -4.78
N ILE A 170 15.02 -5.48 -4.46
CA ILE A 170 14.83 -6.49 -3.41
C ILE A 170 15.14 -5.99 -1.99
N ASN A 171 15.68 -4.79 -1.82
CA ASN A 171 16.13 -4.28 -0.52
C ASN A 171 15.71 -2.84 -0.25
N ASN A 172 15.66 -2.53 1.04
CA ASN A 172 15.24 -1.24 1.57
C ASN A 172 15.95 -0.05 0.94
N VAL A 173 15.15 0.98 0.62
CA VAL A 173 15.59 2.31 0.19
C VAL A 173 16.51 2.98 1.21
N ASN A 174 16.32 2.69 2.50
CA ASN A 174 17.27 3.01 3.57
C ASN A 174 18.43 1.99 3.56
N ALA A 175 19.19 1.99 2.46
CA ALA A 175 20.05 0.89 2.06
C ALA A 175 21.27 0.68 2.99
N ASN A 176 21.67 -0.59 3.13
CA ASN A 176 22.82 -1.01 3.93
C ASN A 176 24.03 -1.35 3.03
N ALA A 177 25.17 -0.70 3.26
CA ALA A 177 26.39 -0.89 2.46
C ALA A 177 26.93 -2.34 2.49
N THR A 178 26.61 -3.15 3.51
CA THR A 178 27.05 -4.55 3.61
C THR A 178 26.45 -5.47 2.55
N LEU A 179 25.38 -5.05 1.86
CA LEU A 179 24.83 -5.72 0.69
C LEU A 179 25.88 -5.86 -0.44
N LEU A 180 26.84 -4.93 -0.51
CA LEU A 180 27.90 -4.91 -1.52
C LEU A 180 29.11 -5.80 -1.17
N SER A 181 29.05 -6.58 -0.09
CA SER A 181 30.10 -7.56 0.22
C SER A 181 30.09 -8.74 -0.77
N ASP A 182 31.26 -9.34 -1.03
CA ASP A 182 31.40 -10.48 -1.95
C ASP A 182 30.39 -11.60 -1.73
N ARG A 183 30.09 -11.92 -0.46
CA ARG A 183 29.11 -12.96 -0.10
C ARG A 183 27.70 -12.58 -0.56
N ASN A 184 27.30 -11.34 -0.31
CA ASN A 184 25.96 -10.86 -0.63
C ASN A 184 25.81 -10.63 -2.13
N VAL A 185 26.82 -10.10 -2.83
CA VAL A 185 26.81 -9.97 -4.30
C VAL A 185 26.69 -11.35 -4.99
N LYS A 186 27.38 -12.39 -4.50
CA LYS A 186 27.14 -13.77 -4.96
C LYS A 186 25.73 -14.27 -4.64
N GLY A 187 25.16 -13.83 -3.52
CA GLY A 187 23.77 -14.07 -3.16
C GLY A 187 22.78 -13.45 -4.14
N LEU A 188 23.05 -12.22 -4.60
CA LEU A 188 22.25 -11.56 -5.65
C LEU A 188 22.19 -12.42 -6.91
N GLY A 189 23.30 -13.06 -7.29
CA GLY A 189 23.35 -14.05 -8.37
C GLY A 189 22.31 -15.17 -8.19
N ARG A 190 22.25 -15.78 -7.00
CA ARG A 190 21.27 -16.84 -6.70
C ARG A 190 19.82 -16.36 -6.74
N VAL A 191 19.56 -15.16 -6.24
CA VAL A 191 18.22 -14.54 -6.29
C VAL A 191 17.83 -14.32 -7.75
N ALA A 192 18.72 -13.72 -8.55
CA ALA A 192 18.49 -13.50 -9.97
C ALA A 192 18.26 -14.82 -10.73
N ASP A 193 19.03 -15.86 -10.45
CA ASP A 193 18.85 -17.20 -11.04
C ASP A 193 17.46 -17.79 -10.77
N ALA A 194 16.87 -17.50 -9.60
CA ALA A 194 15.53 -17.96 -9.26
C ALA A 194 14.41 -17.15 -9.95
N MET A 195 14.65 -15.87 -10.24
CA MET A 195 13.65 -14.97 -10.84
C MET A 195 13.71 -14.93 -12.37
N ARG A 196 14.90 -15.12 -12.96
CA ARG A 196 15.15 -15.07 -14.41
C ARG A 196 14.27 -16.00 -15.24
N PRO A 197 13.93 -17.24 -14.82
CA PRO A 197 13.01 -18.10 -15.58
C PRO A 197 11.63 -17.50 -15.77
N TYR A 198 11.24 -16.51 -14.97
CA TYR A 198 9.97 -15.78 -15.07
C TYR A 198 10.14 -14.39 -15.69
N GLY A 199 11.32 -14.07 -16.22
CA GLY A 199 11.59 -12.81 -16.88
C GLY A 199 11.63 -11.60 -15.96
N VAL A 200 11.66 -11.82 -14.64
CA VAL A 200 11.74 -10.75 -13.62
C VAL A 200 13.21 -10.50 -13.31
N GLN A 201 13.69 -9.30 -13.61
CA GLN A 201 15.06 -8.87 -13.30
C GLN A 201 15.15 -8.37 -11.86
N ILE A 202 16.32 -8.47 -11.24
CA ILE A 202 16.55 -7.88 -9.92
C ILE A 202 17.32 -6.57 -10.04
N GLY A 203 16.97 -5.62 -9.19
CA GLY A 203 17.73 -4.41 -8.89
C GLY A 203 17.97 -4.29 -7.39
N ILE A 204 18.80 -3.32 -6.99
CA ILE A 204 19.06 -3.04 -5.56
C ILE A 204 18.97 -1.54 -5.25
N SER A 205 18.55 -1.22 -4.03
CA SER A 205 18.71 0.11 -3.46
C SER A 205 20.14 0.32 -2.98
N LEU A 206 20.70 1.51 -3.20
CA LEU A 206 22.09 1.82 -2.85
C LEU A 206 22.22 2.77 -1.67
N ASN A 207 23.18 2.48 -0.79
CA ASN A 207 23.66 3.46 0.17
C ASN A 207 24.65 4.39 -0.52
N PHE A 208 24.26 5.65 -0.74
CA PHE A 208 25.06 6.62 -1.48
C PHE A 208 26.48 6.79 -0.89
N ALA A 209 26.63 6.68 0.44
CA ALA A 209 27.89 6.85 1.14
C ALA A 209 28.75 5.56 1.25
N SER A 210 28.38 4.48 0.57
CA SER A 210 29.17 3.21 0.58
C SER A 210 30.68 3.39 0.34
N PRO A 211 31.15 4.25 -0.58
CA PRO A 211 32.60 4.46 -0.79
C PRO A 211 33.33 5.05 0.41
N ASN A 212 32.62 5.75 1.31
CA ASN A 212 33.21 6.57 2.37
C ASN A 212 34.13 5.78 3.30
N GLN A 213 33.78 4.53 3.63
CA GLN A 213 34.61 3.69 4.48
C GLN A 213 36.00 3.40 3.87
N SER A 214 36.08 3.31 2.54
CA SER A 214 37.30 2.98 1.81
C SER A 214 38.05 4.20 1.26
N LEU A 215 37.33 5.26 0.89
CA LEU A 215 37.89 6.45 0.22
C LEU A 215 37.88 7.71 1.10
N GLY A 216 37.15 7.71 2.22
CA GLY A 216 36.95 8.91 3.06
C GLY A 216 36.06 10.00 2.44
N THR A 217 35.43 9.71 1.29
CA THR A 217 34.51 10.60 0.59
C THR A 217 33.51 9.79 -0.22
N PHE A 218 32.36 10.40 -0.54
CA PHE A 218 31.36 9.90 -1.47
C PHE A 218 30.88 11.01 -2.43
N ASP A 219 31.73 12.01 -2.70
CA ASP A 219 31.44 13.07 -3.67
C ASP A 219 31.30 12.46 -5.08
N PRO A 220 30.12 12.56 -5.75
CA PRO A 220 29.89 11.93 -7.04
C PRO A 220 30.72 12.53 -8.18
N LEU A 221 31.40 13.66 -7.97
CA LEU A 221 32.32 14.26 -8.93
C LEU A 221 33.79 13.94 -8.63
N ASP A 222 34.10 13.21 -7.54
CA ASP A 222 35.46 12.68 -7.32
C ASP A 222 35.69 11.48 -8.25
N PRO A 223 36.70 11.51 -9.15
CA PRO A 223 36.98 10.40 -10.07
C PRO A 223 37.23 9.06 -9.37
N LYS A 224 37.69 9.05 -8.11
CA LYS A 224 37.87 7.81 -7.33
C LYS A 224 36.54 7.20 -6.91
N VAL A 225 35.55 8.02 -6.59
CA VAL A 225 34.20 7.58 -6.23
C VAL A 225 33.49 7.03 -7.45
N ASP A 226 33.59 7.72 -8.59
CA ASP A 226 33.07 7.26 -9.88
C ASP A 226 33.67 5.90 -10.28
N ALA A 227 35.00 5.75 -10.21
CA ALA A 227 35.68 4.49 -10.49
C ALA A 227 35.32 3.37 -9.51
N TRP A 228 35.06 3.70 -8.23
CA TRP A 228 34.64 2.73 -7.22
C TRP A 228 33.27 2.14 -7.57
N TRP A 229 32.30 2.99 -7.93
CA TRP A 229 30.98 2.53 -8.34
C TRP A 229 30.99 1.76 -9.66
N ALA A 230 31.84 2.15 -10.62
CA ALA A 230 32.05 1.36 -11.83
C ALA A 230 32.54 -0.06 -11.51
N ASN A 231 33.50 -0.21 -10.59
CA ASN A 231 34.01 -1.51 -10.18
C ASN A 231 32.99 -2.37 -9.42
N ILE A 232 32.20 -1.77 -8.53
CA ILE A 232 31.09 -2.48 -7.84
C ILE A 232 30.04 -2.93 -8.85
N THR A 233 29.72 -2.08 -9.81
CA THR A 233 28.73 -2.39 -10.85
C THR A 233 29.20 -3.57 -11.71
N GLU A 234 30.45 -3.58 -12.15
CA GLU A 234 31.04 -4.72 -12.89
C GLU A 234 30.98 -6.02 -12.06
N GLN A 235 31.25 -5.96 -10.75
CA GLN A 235 31.14 -7.13 -9.88
C GLN A 235 29.70 -7.65 -9.80
N ILE A 236 28.71 -6.76 -9.69
CA ILE A 236 27.30 -7.14 -9.70
C ILE A 236 26.95 -7.78 -11.05
N TYR A 237 27.28 -7.16 -12.18
CA TYR A 237 26.98 -7.72 -13.51
C TYR A 237 27.71 -9.04 -13.79
N SER A 238 28.87 -9.28 -13.20
CA SER A 238 29.56 -10.57 -13.30
C SER A 238 28.79 -11.73 -12.63
N ASN A 239 27.95 -11.42 -11.62
CA ASN A 239 27.09 -12.38 -10.93
C ASN A 239 25.63 -12.34 -11.43
N VAL A 240 25.19 -11.20 -11.93
CA VAL A 240 23.82 -10.92 -12.41
C VAL A 240 23.91 -10.23 -13.77
N PRO A 241 24.14 -10.97 -14.88
CA PRO A 241 24.39 -10.37 -16.20
C PRO A 241 23.23 -9.54 -16.75
N ASP A 242 22.02 -9.78 -16.26
CA ASP A 242 20.77 -9.12 -16.62
C ASP A 242 20.23 -8.22 -15.50
N PHE A 243 21.11 -7.69 -14.65
CA PHE A 243 20.77 -6.80 -13.55
C PHE A 243 20.00 -5.57 -14.04
N ALA A 244 18.86 -5.28 -13.41
CA ALA A 244 17.93 -4.22 -13.82
C ALA A 244 18.52 -2.82 -13.60
N GLY A 245 19.20 -2.64 -12.48
CA GLY A 245 19.81 -1.37 -12.10
C GLY A 245 19.54 -0.98 -10.64
N TYR A 246 19.61 0.31 -10.36
CA TYR A 246 19.64 0.84 -9.00
C TYR A 246 18.40 1.64 -8.63
N LEU A 247 17.99 1.55 -7.37
CA LEU A 247 17.08 2.49 -6.71
C LEU A 247 17.87 3.40 -5.77
N VAL A 248 17.57 4.69 -5.76
CA VAL A 248 18.31 5.67 -4.95
C VAL A 248 17.35 6.56 -4.17
N LYS A 249 17.42 6.49 -2.83
CA LYS A 249 16.91 7.49 -1.88
C LYS A 249 18.13 8.28 -1.38
N ALA A 250 18.22 9.56 -1.71
CA ALA A 250 19.37 10.39 -1.38
C ALA A 250 18.95 11.75 -0.82
N ASN A 251 19.68 12.23 0.20
CA ASN A 251 19.40 13.49 0.92
C ASN A 251 17.95 13.61 1.43
N SER A 252 17.39 12.52 1.93
CA SER A 252 16.03 12.45 2.45
C SER A 252 16.03 11.65 3.76
N GLU A 253 15.43 12.20 4.83
CA GLU A 253 15.30 11.55 6.14
C GLU A 253 16.62 11.00 6.71
N GLY A 254 17.68 11.80 6.61
CA GLY A 254 19.02 11.44 7.09
C GLY A 254 19.83 10.53 6.16
N GLN A 255 19.27 10.06 5.04
CA GLN A 255 20.03 9.29 4.06
C GLN A 255 21.08 10.17 3.36
N PRO A 256 22.30 9.66 3.14
CA PRO A 256 23.38 10.41 2.50
C PRO A 256 23.06 10.70 1.03
N GLY A 257 23.71 11.72 0.47
CA GLY A 257 23.52 12.03 -0.94
C GLY A 257 24.38 13.19 -1.44
N PRO A 258 24.21 13.57 -2.73
CA PRO A 258 25.07 14.53 -3.40
C PRO A 258 25.05 15.95 -2.79
N LEU A 259 23.93 16.36 -2.18
CA LEU A 259 23.81 17.71 -1.59
C LEU A 259 24.82 17.94 -0.45
N THR A 260 25.30 16.86 0.20
CA THR A 260 26.35 16.92 1.23
C THR A 260 27.65 17.57 0.73
N TYR A 261 27.92 17.43 -0.57
CA TYR A 261 29.11 17.99 -1.24
C TYR A 261 28.77 19.20 -2.12
N ASN A 262 27.62 19.83 -1.89
CA ASN A 262 27.12 20.93 -2.73
C ASN A 262 27.06 20.54 -4.22
N ARG A 263 26.70 19.28 -4.50
CA ARG A 263 26.41 18.76 -5.84
C ARG A 263 24.91 18.71 -6.06
N THR A 264 24.48 18.56 -7.31
CA THR A 264 23.06 18.42 -7.64
C THR A 264 22.59 16.97 -7.51
N LEU A 265 21.27 16.75 -7.40
CA LEU A 265 20.70 15.40 -7.46
C LEU A 265 21.01 14.72 -8.81
N ALA A 266 21.09 15.50 -9.89
CA ALA A 266 21.50 15.02 -11.22
C ALA A 266 22.96 14.55 -11.23
N ASP A 267 23.89 15.25 -10.58
CA ASP A 267 25.29 14.80 -10.48
C ASP A 267 25.38 13.41 -9.82
N GLY A 268 24.63 13.23 -8.73
CA GLY A 268 24.57 11.95 -8.02
C GLY A 268 23.93 10.84 -8.85
N ALA A 269 22.78 11.10 -9.47
CA ALA A 269 22.09 10.15 -10.33
C ALA A 269 22.95 9.73 -11.53
N ASN A 270 23.59 10.71 -12.19
CA ASN A 270 24.37 10.50 -13.40
C ASN A 270 25.66 9.70 -13.15
N MET A 271 26.23 9.74 -11.94
CA MET A 271 27.34 8.87 -11.56
C MET A 271 26.95 7.39 -11.62
N PHE A 272 25.82 7.02 -11.02
CA PHE A 272 25.29 5.66 -11.11
C PHE A 272 24.88 5.31 -12.54
N ALA A 273 24.30 6.27 -13.26
CA ALA A 273 23.86 6.09 -14.64
C ALA A 273 25.02 5.72 -15.56
N ARG A 274 26.17 6.41 -15.43
CA ARG A 274 27.41 6.10 -16.17
C ARG A 274 27.96 4.72 -15.83
N ALA A 275 27.90 4.31 -14.56
CA ALA A 275 28.35 2.98 -14.17
C ALA A 275 27.50 1.85 -14.78
N LEU A 276 26.18 2.08 -14.94
CA LEU A 276 25.24 1.12 -15.52
C LEU A 276 25.21 1.13 -17.06
N GLU A 277 25.57 2.24 -17.70
CA GLU A 277 25.46 2.46 -19.15
C GLU A 277 26.07 1.34 -20.02
N PRO A 278 27.28 0.80 -19.72
CA PRO A 278 27.87 -0.29 -20.52
C PRO A 278 27.06 -1.59 -20.53
N HIS A 279 26.13 -1.74 -19.58
CA HIS A 279 25.33 -2.94 -19.38
C HIS A 279 23.84 -2.74 -19.66
N GLY A 280 23.42 -1.50 -19.98
CA GLY A 280 22.01 -1.17 -20.26
C GLY A 280 21.11 -1.06 -19.02
N GLY A 281 21.68 -0.91 -17.82
CA GLY A 281 20.90 -0.76 -16.58
C GLY A 281 20.28 0.63 -16.40
N VAL A 282 19.25 0.70 -15.55
CA VAL A 282 18.48 1.92 -15.25
C VAL A 282 18.71 2.40 -13.81
N VAL A 283 18.76 3.72 -13.61
CA VAL A 283 18.69 4.33 -12.28
C VAL A 283 17.28 4.84 -12.02
N MET A 284 16.57 4.23 -11.08
CA MET A 284 15.39 4.82 -10.44
C MET A 284 15.85 5.78 -9.33
N PHE A 285 15.72 7.08 -9.56
CA PHE A 285 16.09 8.10 -8.59
C PHE A 285 14.82 8.67 -7.95
N ARG A 286 14.61 8.43 -6.64
CA ARG A 286 13.36 8.81 -5.97
C ARG A 286 13.28 10.32 -5.80
N ALA A 287 12.12 10.88 -6.14
CA ALA A 287 11.77 12.28 -5.91
C ALA A 287 11.27 12.55 -4.48
N PHE A 288 11.29 11.54 -3.61
CA PHE A 288 10.94 11.67 -2.20
C PHE A 288 12.06 12.36 -1.42
N VAL A 289 12.20 13.67 -1.61
CA VAL A 289 13.20 14.55 -1.00
C VAL A 289 12.50 15.78 -0.46
N TYR A 290 12.70 16.08 0.82
CA TYR A 290 12.18 17.26 1.51
C TYR A 290 13.01 17.54 2.77
N ASP A 291 12.86 18.76 3.32
CA ASP A 291 13.41 19.10 4.63
C ASP A 291 12.40 18.73 5.72
N ASN A 292 12.77 17.80 6.60
CA ASN A 292 11.95 17.38 7.75
C ASN A 292 12.20 18.21 9.02
N HIS A 293 12.85 19.37 8.90
CA HIS A 293 13.06 20.34 9.96
C HIS A 293 12.41 21.70 9.67
N ILE A 294 11.47 21.75 8.72
CA ILE A 294 10.70 22.95 8.42
C ILE A 294 9.88 23.41 9.64
N ASN A 295 9.60 24.70 9.72
CA ASN A 295 9.02 25.30 10.91
C ASN A 295 7.54 25.63 10.69
N GLU A 296 6.65 24.96 11.42
CA GLU A 296 5.21 25.21 11.32
C GLU A 296 4.85 26.68 11.56
N SER A 297 5.54 27.38 12.46
CA SER A 297 5.28 28.81 12.71
C SER A 297 5.58 29.69 11.49
N ASN A 298 6.35 29.20 10.52
CA ASN A 298 6.53 29.85 9.22
C ASN A 298 5.44 29.39 8.25
N TRP A 299 4.47 30.27 7.98
CA TRP A 299 3.34 30.00 7.08
C TRP A 299 3.71 29.89 5.58
N ARG A 300 5.00 30.04 5.23
CA ARG A 300 5.50 29.80 3.87
C ARG A 300 6.21 28.46 3.71
N ASP A 301 6.52 27.78 4.81
CA ASP A 301 7.11 26.44 4.75
C ASP A 301 6.03 25.42 4.35
N ASP A 302 6.34 24.56 3.38
CA ASP A 302 5.44 23.53 2.89
C ASP A 302 6.20 22.36 2.26
N ARG A 303 6.05 21.17 2.84
CA ARG A 303 6.60 19.93 2.29
C ARG A 303 6.06 19.62 0.90
N ALA A 304 4.80 19.99 0.60
CA ALA A 304 4.19 19.70 -0.70
C ALA A 304 4.88 20.41 -1.88
N ASN A 305 5.66 21.47 -1.62
CA ASN A 305 6.45 22.17 -2.62
C ASN A 305 7.81 21.51 -2.90
N ALA A 306 8.31 20.68 -1.98
CA ALA A 306 9.70 20.24 -1.96
C ALA A 306 10.10 19.48 -3.23
N GLN A 307 9.28 18.51 -3.66
CA GLN A 307 9.58 17.71 -4.85
C GLN A 307 9.84 18.58 -6.09
N VAL A 308 9.03 19.61 -6.33
CA VAL A 308 9.24 20.54 -7.45
C VAL A 308 10.46 21.41 -7.23
N GLN A 309 10.65 21.96 -6.03
CA GLN A 309 11.80 22.81 -5.71
C GLN A 309 13.14 22.10 -5.92
N PHE A 310 13.25 20.83 -5.54
CA PHE A 310 14.48 20.05 -5.68
C PHE A 310 14.78 19.61 -7.12
N PHE A 311 13.76 19.48 -7.97
CA PHE A 311 13.92 18.83 -9.28
C PHE A 311 13.67 19.74 -10.49
N GLN A 312 12.90 20.83 -10.37
CA GLN A 312 12.50 21.65 -11.52
C GLN A 312 13.70 22.20 -12.31
N ASP A 313 14.74 22.66 -11.61
CA ASP A 313 15.94 23.22 -12.23
C ASP A 313 16.92 22.14 -12.73
N LEU A 314 16.58 20.86 -12.52
CA LEU A 314 17.34 19.69 -12.95
C LEU A 314 16.74 19.02 -14.18
N ASP A 315 15.59 19.48 -14.66
CA ASP A 315 14.95 18.91 -15.83
C ASP A 315 15.87 18.97 -17.06
N GLY A 316 16.08 17.82 -17.71
CA GLY A 316 16.98 17.67 -18.86
C GLY A 316 18.48 17.58 -18.50
N LYS A 317 18.84 17.56 -17.22
CA LYS A 317 20.23 17.35 -16.76
C LYS A 317 20.55 15.91 -16.38
N PHE A 318 19.54 15.05 -16.32
CA PHE A 318 19.71 13.63 -16.04
C PHE A 318 20.07 12.85 -17.32
N ASN A 319 20.91 11.82 -17.19
CA ASN A 319 21.23 10.90 -18.29
C ASN A 319 20.00 10.12 -18.76
N GLU A 320 20.01 9.62 -20.00
CA GLU A 320 18.85 8.97 -20.62
C GLU A 320 18.37 7.70 -19.90
N ASN A 321 19.27 6.99 -19.21
CA ASN A 321 18.96 5.81 -18.38
C ASN A 321 18.64 6.16 -16.91
N VAL A 322 18.38 7.43 -16.58
CA VAL A 322 17.84 7.85 -15.28
C VAL A 322 16.33 8.08 -15.41
N VAL A 323 15.58 7.52 -14.47
CA VAL A 323 14.14 7.70 -14.32
C VAL A 323 13.87 8.30 -12.94
N VAL A 324 13.24 9.47 -12.91
CA VAL A 324 12.82 10.10 -11.65
C VAL A 324 11.53 9.40 -11.17
N GLN A 325 11.63 8.66 -10.08
CA GLN A 325 10.52 7.91 -9.49
C GLN A 325 9.74 8.82 -8.53
N ILE A 326 8.46 9.07 -8.81
CA ILE A 326 7.63 10.08 -8.13
C ILE A 326 6.45 9.38 -7.48
N LYS A 327 6.29 9.55 -6.16
CA LYS A 327 5.06 9.12 -5.44
C LYS A 327 3.82 9.73 -6.09
N PHE A 328 2.67 9.07 -5.98
CA PHE A 328 1.44 9.56 -6.62
C PHE A 328 1.07 10.99 -6.21
N GLY A 329 1.35 11.35 -4.96
CA GLY A 329 1.18 12.69 -4.41
C GLY A 329 2.50 13.27 -3.83
N PRO A 330 2.49 14.55 -3.45
CA PRO A 330 3.70 15.25 -3.04
C PRO A 330 4.08 15.08 -1.55
N ILE A 331 3.27 14.40 -0.74
CA ILE A 331 3.56 14.14 0.67
C ILE A 331 4.05 12.71 0.88
N ASP A 332 3.15 11.74 1.11
CA ASP A 332 3.52 10.42 1.63
C ASP A 332 2.40 9.38 1.62
N PHE A 333 1.91 9.00 0.43
CA PHE A 333 0.95 7.90 0.27
C PHE A 333 -0.32 8.00 1.15
N GLN A 334 -0.78 9.22 1.44
CA GLN A 334 -1.92 9.44 2.32
C GLN A 334 -3.23 8.93 1.70
N VAL A 335 -4.28 8.80 2.51
CA VAL A 335 -5.60 8.30 2.07
C VAL A 335 -6.15 9.06 0.86
N ARG A 336 -5.82 10.34 0.75
CA ARG A 336 -5.99 11.14 -0.46
C ARG A 336 -4.93 12.23 -0.54
N GLU A 337 -4.32 12.34 -1.71
CA GLU A 337 -3.48 13.47 -2.11
C GLU A 337 -3.84 13.88 -3.54
N PRO A 338 -3.65 15.14 -3.96
CA PRO A 338 -3.67 15.46 -5.37
C PRO A 338 -2.45 14.84 -6.07
N ALA A 339 -2.54 14.68 -7.39
CA ALA A 339 -1.43 14.21 -8.21
C ALA A 339 -0.20 15.12 -8.04
N SER A 340 1.00 14.57 -7.84
CA SER A 340 2.21 15.40 -7.67
C SER A 340 2.40 16.37 -8.85
N PRO A 341 2.56 17.68 -8.61
CA PRO A 341 2.76 18.66 -9.69
C PRO A 341 4.05 18.39 -10.49
N LEU A 342 5.00 17.65 -9.92
CA LEU A 342 6.27 17.30 -10.55
C LEU A 342 6.09 16.52 -11.87
N PHE A 343 5.03 15.72 -12.03
CA PHE A 343 4.73 15.04 -13.30
C PHE A 343 4.59 16.03 -14.47
N GLY A 344 3.98 17.19 -14.21
CA GLY A 344 3.83 18.27 -15.19
C GLY A 344 5.08 19.14 -15.37
N SER A 345 5.97 19.16 -14.38
CA SER A 345 7.17 20.02 -14.37
C SER A 345 8.36 19.43 -15.14
N LEU A 346 8.58 18.10 -15.12
CA LEU A 346 9.81 17.48 -15.66
C LEU A 346 9.78 17.18 -17.16
N ARG A 347 9.76 18.18 -18.04
CA ARG A 347 9.51 18.04 -19.47
C ARG A 347 10.51 17.18 -20.24
N TYR A 348 11.77 17.11 -19.81
CA TYR A 348 12.86 16.47 -20.53
C TYR A 348 13.48 15.28 -19.79
N THR A 349 12.91 14.88 -18.68
CA THR A 349 13.43 13.80 -17.81
C THR A 349 12.43 12.65 -17.72
N SER A 350 12.88 11.41 -17.92
CA SER A 350 12.04 10.20 -17.75
C SER A 350 11.48 10.12 -16.33
N THR A 351 10.23 9.67 -16.17
CA THR A 351 9.55 9.59 -14.87
C THR A 351 8.84 8.26 -14.67
N ALA A 352 8.75 7.80 -13.42
CA ALA A 352 7.94 6.65 -13.03
C ALA A 352 6.93 7.02 -11.93
N PHE A 353 5.77 6.36 -11.94
CA PHE A 353 4.71 6.48 -10.94
C PHE A 353 4.95 5.50 -9.78
N GLU A 354 5.18 6.01 -8.58
CA GLU A 354 5.37 5.21 -7.37
C GLU A 354 4.08 5.15 -6.55
N VAL A 355 3.64 3.93 -6.22
CA VAL A 355 2.50 3.64 -5.34
C VAL A 355 2.92 2.70 -4.22
N GLN A 356 2.10 2.66 -3.16
CA GLN A 356 2.27 1.72 -2.06
C GLN A 356 1.21 0.62 -2.17
N ILE A 357 1.64 -0.63 -2.38
CA ILE A 357 0.77 -1.81 -2.44
C ILE A 357 0.50 -2.30 -1.01
N SER A 358 1.55 -2.32 -0.18
CA SER A 358 1.47 -2.55 1.27
C SER A 358 1.10 -1.25 1.98
N PRO A 359 -0.14 -1.06 2.47
CA PRO A 359 -0.67 0.25 2.82
C PRO A 359 -0.29 0.70 4.23
N GLU A 360 0.83 1.41 4.36
CA GLU A 360 1.35 1.90 5.65
C GLU A 360 0.37 2.83 6.38
N TYR A 361 -0.15 3.83 5.68
CA TYR A 361 -1.09 4.81 6.23
C TYR A 361 -2.55 4.34 6.16
N LEU A 362 -2.83 3.26 5.43
CA LEU A 362 -4.20 2.82 5.10
C LEU A 362 -4.52 1.51 5.81
N GLY A 363 -4.28 1.49 7.12
CA GLY A 363 -4.70 0.42 8.02
C GLY A 363 -3.89 -0.87 7.91
N GLN A 364 -2.72 -0.85 7.28
CA GLN A 364 -1.65 -1.85 7.45
C GLN A 364 -2.09 -3.30 7.19
N ASN A 365 -2.97 -3.53 6.21
CA ASN A 365 -3.61 -4.82 5.92
C ASN A 365 -4.46 -5.43 7.07
N CYS A 366 -4.62 -4.72 8.19
CA CYS A 366 -5.63 -4.98 9.21
C CYS A 366 -7.02 -4.52 8.76
N HIS A 367 -7.05 -3.48 7.95
CA HIS A 367 -8.24 -2.91 7.34
C HIS A 367 -8.33 -3.37 5.88
N LEU A 368 -9.53 -3.70 5.40
CA LEU A 368 -9.76 -3.92 3.97
C LEU A 368 -9.51 -2.60 3.22
N MET A 369 -8.59 -2.64 2.27
CA MET A 369 -8.26 -1.53 1.36
C MET A 369 -7.98 -2.04 -0.05
N TYR A 370 -8.91 -1.85 -0.99
CA TYR A 370 -8.66 -2.00 -2.41
C TYR A 370 -8.24 -0.65 -3.02
N LEU A 371 -7.00 -0.57 -3.51
CA LEU A 371 -6.33 0.70 -3.82
C LEU A 371 -6.41 1.11 -5.29
N ALA A 372 -6.83 0.22 -6.18
CA ALA A 372 -6.93 0.54 -7.61
C ALA A 372 -7.77 1.79 -7.90
N PRO A 373 -8.93 2.03 -7.26
CA PRO A 373 -9.69 3.27 -7.45
C PRO A 373 -8.89 4.54 -7.12
N GLN A 374 -8.12 4.53 -6.02
CA GLN A 374 -7.26 5.65 -5.62
C GLN A 374 -6.17 5.90 -6.68
N TRP A 375 -5.45 4.86 -7.09
CA TRP A 375 -4.40 4.99 -8.10
C TRP A 375 -4.97 5.47 -9.44
N LYS A 376 -6.13 4.95 -9.86
CA LYS A 376 -6.81 5.39 -11.08
C LYS A 376 -7.23 6.85 -11.02
N GLU A 377 -7.69 7.36 -9.87
CA GLU A 377 -8.02 8.78 -9.73
C GLU A 377 -6.82 9.66 -10.12
N ILE A 378 -5.62 9.31 -9.65
CA ILE A 378 -4.39 10.04 -9.98
C ILE A 378 -3.98 9.81 -11.43
N LEU A 379 -4.02 8.56 -11.92
CA LEU A 379 -3.62 8.22 -13.29
C LEU A 379 -4.51 8.88 -14.35
N GLU A 380 -5.79 9.06 -14.06
CA GLU A 380 -6.76 9.73 -14.94
C GLU A 380 -6.77 11.27 -14.78
N PHE A 381 -6.10 11.81 -13.76
CA PHE A 381 -6.02 13.24 -13.54
C PHE A 381 -5.32 13.93 -14.72
N ASP A 382 -6.04 14.85 -15.38
CA ASP A 382 -5.51 15.62 -16.50
C ASP A 382 -4.74 16.85 -15.99
N MET A 383 -3.41 16.81 -16.09
CA MET A 383 -2.53 17.91 -15.69
C MET A 383 -2.72 19.16 -16.55
N ARG A 384 -3.31 19.04 -17.75
CA ARG A 384 -3.49 20.14 -18.72
C ARG A 384 -2.19 20.87 -19.08
N SER A 385 -1.05 20.17 -19.03
CA SER A 385 0.25 20.73 -19.42
C SER A 385 0.21 21.28 -20.85
N ASP A 386 0.78 22.45 -21.09
CA ASP A 386 0.72 23.20 -22.37
C ASP A 386 -0.71 23.45 -22.89
N ASN A 387 -1.70 23.57 -21.99
CA ASN A 387 -3.12 23.75 -22.31
C ASN A 387 -3.72 22.62 -23.18
N ARG A 388 -3.14 21.42 -23.12
CA ARG A 388 -3.65 20.22 -23.79
C ARG A 388 -3.77 19.04 -22.83
N SER A 389 -4.62 18.07 -23.17
CA SER A 389 -4.82 16.90 -22.32
C SER A 389 -3.50 16.18 -22.10
N SER A 390 -3.22 15.92 -20.83
CA SER A 390 -1.96 15.41 -20.31
C SER A 390 -2.27 14.60 -19.05
N LYS A 391 -3.03 13.51 -19.20
CA LYS A 391 -3.32 12.63 -18.05
C LYS A 391 -2.02 12.08 -17.48
N VAL A 392 -1.96 11.86 -16.17
CA VAL A 392 -0.76 11.32 -15.51
C VAL A 392 -0.33 10.01 -16.18
N LYS A 393 -1.27 9.10 -16.49
CA LYS A 393 -0.96 7.87 -17.24
C LYS A 393 -0.29 8.11 -18.61
N ASP A 394 -0.69 9.17 -19.33
CA ASP A 394 -0.09 9.51 -20.62
C ASP A 394 1.29 10.14 -20.45
N ILE A 395 1.51 10.89 -19.36
CA ILE A 395 2.81 11.48 -19.00
C ILE A 395 3.83 10.40 -18.69
N ILE A 396 3.47 9.43 -17.86
CA ILE A 396 4.40 8.37 -17.40
C ILE A 396 4.71 7.34 -18.47
N THR A 397 3.94 7.26 -19.56
CA THR A 397 4.34 6.48 -20.76
C THR A 397 5.58 7.04 -21.45
N GLY A 398 5.98 8.28 -21.13
CA GLY A 398 7.02 9.02 -21.86
C GLY A 398 6.53 9.61 -23.18
N LYS A 399 5.45 9.09 -23.78
CA LYS A 399 4.93 9.51 -25.10
C LYS A 399 4.47 10.97 -25.11
N ARG A 400 3.81 11.47 -24.04
CA ARG A 400 3.30 12.86 -23.95
C ARG A 400 4.41 13.92 -24.04
N PHE A 401 5.61 13.62 -23.56
CA PHE A 401 6.76 14.55 -23.55
C PHE A 401 7.97 14.03 -24.34
N LYS A 402 7.84 12.91 -25.07
CA LYS A 402 8.90 12.27 -25.87
C LYS A 402 10.14 11.91 -25.05
N ARG A 403 9.94 11.37 -23.85
CA ARG A 403 11.02 10.86 -22.98
C ARG A 403 11.37 9.42 -23.39
N PRO A 404 12.64 8.99 -23.23
CA PRO A 404 13.08 7.67 -23.66
C PRO A 404 12.51 6.54 -22.80
N LEU A 405 12.25 6.80 -21.52
CA LEU A 405 11.73 5.83 -20.56
C LEU A 405 10.51 6.37 -19.82
N GLY A 406 9.80 5.43 -19.21
CA GLY A 406 8.60 5.64 -18.41
C GLY A 406 8.29 4.37 -17.62
N GLY A 407 7.54 4.48 -16.52
CA GLY A 407 7.28 3.28 -15.73
C GLY A 407 6.40 3.43 -14.50
N TYR A 408 6.27 2.30 -13.82
CA TYR A 408 5.61 2.16 -12.52
C TYR A 408 6.55 1.48 -11.52
N ALA A 409 6.42 1.89 -10.26
CA ALA A 409 7.04 1.25 -9.10
C ALA A 409 5.98 1.01 -8.03
N GLY A 410 5.86 -0.21 -7.52
CA GLY A 410 4.93 -0.55 -6.45
C GLY A 410 5.66 -1.06 -5.22
N VAL A 411 5.53 -0.38 -4.07
CA VAL A 411 6.10 -0.86 -2.80
C VAL A 411 5.27 -2.06 -2.33
N SER A 412 5.79 -3.26 -2.52
CA SER A 412 5.04 -4.51 -2.31
C SER A 412 5.19 -5.03 -0.89
N ASN A 413 6.42 -5.04 -0.35
CA ASN A 413 6.75 -5.57 0.97
C ASN A 413 6.16 -6.96 1.21
N VAL A 414 6.32 -7.87 0.24
CA VAL A 414 5.89 -9.27 0.44
C VAL A 414 6.73 -9.92 1.53
N GLY A 415 6.06 -10.58 2.46
CA GLY A 415 6.72 -11.28 3.56
C GLY A 415 6.53 -12.80 3.50
N SER A 416 6.98 -13.44 4.57
CA SER A 416 6.94 -14.90 4.70
C SER A 416 5.58 -15.48 5.10
N ASP A 417 4.55 -14.67 5.34
CA ASP A 417 3.18 -15.14 5.58
C ASP A 417 2.64 -15.90 4.38
N THR A 418 1.93 -17.00 4.57
CA THR A 418 1.47 -17.87 3.46
C THR A 418 0.59 -17.14 2.43
N ASN A 419 0.01 -16.01 2.80
CA ASN A 419 -0.80 -15.13 1.95
C ASN A 419 -0.02 -13.92 1.37
N TRP A 420 1.31 -13.86 1.56
CA TRP A 420 2.29 -12.87 1.04
C TRP A 420 2.17 -11.44 1.55
N LEU A 421 0.97 -10.92 1.75
CA LEU A 421 0.69 -9.52 2.13
C LEU A 421 -0.11 -9.42 3.45
N GLY A 422 -0.04 -10.44 4.32
CA GLY A 422 -0.72 -10.50 5.61
C GLY A 422 -2.24 -10.70 5.53
N SER A 423 -2.89 -10.30 4.43
CA SER A 423 -4.31 -10.46 4.16
C SER A 423 -4.58 -11.10 2.80
N HIS A 424 -5.49 -12.08 2.75
CA HIS A 424 -5.92 -12.69 1.49
C HIS A 424 -6.50 -11.66 0.52
N LEU A 425 -7.22 -10.65 1.02
CA LEU A 425 -7.80 -9.60 0.17
C LEU A 425 -6.75 -8.57 -0.26
N ALA A 426 -5.65 -8.38 0.47
CA ALA A 426 -4.58 -7.45 0.06
C ALA A 426 -3.87 -7.88 -1.24
N MET A 427 -3.89 -9.17 -1.58
CA MET A 427 -3.35 -9.67 -2.84
C MET A 427 -4.06 -9.10 -4.08
N SER A 428 -5.30 -8.59 -3.95
CA SER A 428 -5.95 -7.86 -5.03
C SER A 428 -5.21 -6.58 -5.41
N ASN A 429 -4.47 -5.96 -4.49
CA ASN A 429 -3.69 -4.75 -4.76
C ASN A 429 -2.43 -5.05 -5.57
N LEU A 430 -1.72 -6.15 -5.29
CA LEU A 430 -0.59 -6.58 -6.12
C LEU A 430 -1.06 -6.95 -7.53
N TYR A 431 -2.20 -7.65 -7.63
CA TYR A 431 -2.82 -7.95 -8.92
C TYR A 431 -3.18 -6.66 -9.68
N ALA A 432 -3.86 -5.73 -9.02
CA ALA A 432 -4.25 -4.47 -9.63
C ALA A 432 -3.06 -3.61 -10.05
N PHE A 433 -1.98 -3.58 -9.24
CA PHE A 433 -0.76 -2.89 -9.60
C PHE A 433 -0.20 -3.41 -10.94
N GLY A 434 -0.04 -4.72 -11.07
CA GLY A 434 0.47 -5.31 -12.31
C GLY A 434 -0.43 -5.03 -13.52
N ARG A 435 -1.75 -5.19 -13.36
CA ARG A 435 -2.72 -4.89 -14.44
C ARG A 435 -2.69 -3.42 -14.87
N LEU A 436 -2.62 -2.48 -13.93
CA LEU A 436 -2.54 -1.04 -14.24
C LEU A 436 -1.17 -0.65 -14.79
N ALA A 437 -0.09 -1.28 -14.34
CA ALA A 437 1.25 -1.06 -14.89
C ALA A 437 1.39 -1.57 -16.33
N TRP A 438 0.64 -2.61 -16.69
CA TRP A 438 0.50 -3.08 -18.07
C TRP A 438 -0.39 -2.14 -18.90
N ASP A 439 -1.60 -1.86 -18.43
CA ASP A 439 -2.58 -0.98 -19.06
C ASP A 439 -3.43 -0.23 -18.03
N ALA A 440 -3.10 1.05 -17.81
CA ALA A 440 -3.81 1.91 -16.87
C ALA A 440 -5.22 2.31 -17.32
N SER A 441 -5.64 1.95 -18.55
CA SER A 441 -7.00 2.24 -19.04
C SER A 441 -8.05 1.28 -18.51
N VAL A 442 -7.66 0.08 -18.04
CA VAL A 442 -8.59 -0.94 -17.53
C VAL A 442 -9.29 -0.47 -16.26
N ASP A 443 -10.59 -0.73 -16.16
CA ASP A 443 -11.40 -0.32 -15.01
C ASP A 443 -11.03 -1.06 -13.70
N SER A 444 -11.09 -0.36 -12.57
CA SER A 444 -10.74 -0.92 -11.26
C SER A 444 -11.65 -2.07 -10.86
N GLU A 445 -12.95 -1.99 -11.15
CA GLU A 445 -13.90 -3.04 -10.80
C GLU A 445 -13.65 -4.28 -11.65
N THR A 446 -13.41 -4.11 -12.96
CA THR A 446 -13.04 -5.23 -13.86
C THR A 446 -11.80 -5.97 -13.37
N ILE A 447 -10.74 -5.23 -13.00
CA ILE A 447 -9.51 -5.82 -12.45
C ILE A 447 -9.82 -6.64 -11.20
N LEU A 448 -10.65 -6.11 -10.30
CA LEU A 448 -11.02 -6.79 -9.07
C LEU A 448 -11.82 -8.06 -9.34
N GLN A 449 -12.82 -8.00 -10.23
CA GLN A 449 -13.64 -9.16 -10.57
C GLN A 449 -12.81 -10.28 -11.21
N ASP A 450 -11.84 -9.94 -12.06
CA ASP A 450 -10.90 -10.94 -12.61
C ASP A 450 -10.10 -11.62 -11.48
N TRP A 451 -9.59 -10.84 -10.53
CA TRP A 451 -8.88 -11.37 -9.37
C TRP A 451 -9.77 -12.26 -8.49
N ILE A 452 -11.03 -11.87 -8.26
CA ILE A 452 -11.98 -12.67 -7.48
C ILE A 452 -12.23 -14.03 -8.17
N ARG A 453 -12.41 -14.07 -9.51
CA ARG A 453 -12.59 -15.33 -10.25
C ARG A 453 -11.38 -16.26 -10.07
N LEU A 454 -10.18 -15.69 -10.22
CA LEU A 454 -8.92 -16.43 -10.09
C LEU A 454 -8.64 -16.91 -8.66
N THR A 455 -9.19 -16.23 -7.65
CA THR A 455 -8.88 -16.49 -6.23
C THR A 455 -9.95 -17.32 -5.54
N PHE A 456 -11.23 -16.98 -5.72
CA PHE A 456 -12.36 -17.58 -5.00
C PHE A 456 -13.33 -18.36 -5.91
N GLY A 457 -13.15 -18.30 -7.22
CA GLY A 457 -13.99 -19.01 -8.19
C GLY A 457 -15.19 -18.20 -8.68
N PHE A 458 -16.24 -18.90 -9.14
CA PHE A 458 -17.31 -18.32 -9.96
C PHE A 458 -18.64 -18.09 -9.24
N ASP A 459 -18.71 -18.28 -7.92
CA ASP A 459 -19.97 -18.04 -7.19
C ASP A 459 -20.33 -16.55 -7.28
N GLU A 460 -21.47 -16.24 -7.89
CA GLU A 460 -21.92 -14.86 -8.13
C GLU A 460 -22.10 -14.08 -6.83
N HIS A 461 -22.50 -14.74 -5.73
CA HIS A 461 -22.62 -14.06 -4.45
C HIS A 461 -21.25 -13.67 -3.88
N VAL A 462 -20.23 -14.54 -4.04
CA VAL A 462 -18.85 -14.18 -3.66
C VAL A 462 -18.36 -13.03 -4.52
N MET A 463 -18.60 -13.08 -5.84
CA MET A 463 -18.25 -12.00 -6.77
C MET A 463 -18.84 -10.66 -6.32
N ASP A 464 -20.17 -10.58 -6.23
CA ASP A 464 -20.88 -9.33 -5.95
C ASP A 464 -20.52 -8.77 -4.57
N THR A 465 -20.40 -9.66 -3.56
CA THR A 465 -20.12 -9.25 -2.18
C THR A 465 -18.69 -8.73 -2.04
N VAL A 466 -17.69 -9.45 -2.56
CA VAL A 466 -16.29 -9.03 -2.46
C VAL A 466 -16.06 -7.77 -3.31
N THR A 467 -16.68 -7.67 -4.48
CA THR A 467 -16.63 -6.46 -5.30
C THR A 467 -17.20 -5.25 -4.55
N ASP A 468 -18.40 -5.36 -3.98
CA ASP A 468 -19.03 -4.24 -3.26
C ASP A 468 -18.20 -3.81 -2.04
N MET A 469 -17.73 -4.77 -1.22
CA MET A 469 -16.88 -4.49 -0.06
C MET A 469 -15.60 -3.76 -0.46
N SER A 470 -14.85 -4.29 -1.42
CA SER A 470 -13.57 -3.73 -1.87
C SER A 470 -13.75 -2.36 -2.53
N MET A 471 -14.77 -2.16 -3.37
CA MET A 471 -14.99 -0.85 -4.01
C MET A 471 -15.42 0.23 -3.01
N LYS A 472 -16.07 -0.15 -1.92
CA LYS A 472 -16.43 0.77 -0.81
C LYS A 472 -15.30 0.97 0.20
N SER A 473 -14.25 0.14 0.17
CA SER A 473 -13.27 0.10 1.26
C SER A 473 -12.46 1.39 1.38
N TRP A 474 -11.99 1.95 0.26
CA TRP A 474 -11.24 3.21 0.26
C TRP A 474 -12.10 4.42 0.68
N PRO A 475 -13.30 4.65 0.09
CA PRO A 475 -14.19 5.71 0.58
C PRO A 475 -14.59 5.55 2.05
N ALA A 476 -14.80 4.32 2.53
CA ALA A 476 -15.08 4.08 3.94
C ALA A 476 -13.89 4.51 4.82
N TYR A 477 -12.67 4.07 4.47
CA TYR A 477 -11.46 4.42 5.21
C TYR A 477 -11.19 5.93 5.19
N GLU A 478 -11.32 6.59 4.04
CA GLU A 478 -11.22 8.07 3.96
C GLU A 478 -12.23 8.76 4.89
N ASN A 479 -13.46 8.25 4.92
CA ASN A 479 -14.52 8.84 5.72
C ASN A 479 -14.24 8.79 7.22
N TYR A 480 -13.71 7.68 7.76
CA TYR A 480 -13.39 7.55 9.19
C TYR A 480 -11.94 7.86 9.59
N SER A 481 -11.04 8.12 8.63
CA SER A 481 -9.66 8.55 8.91
C SER A 481 -9.50 10.04 8.65
N GLY A 482 -9.19 10.48 7.44
CA GLY A 482 -9.22 11.90 7.09
C GLY A 482 -9.77 12.17 5.70
N ASN A 483 -10.76 13.06 5.66
CA ASN A 483 -11.51 13.45 4.48
C ASN A 483 -11.21 14.90 4.06
N LEU A 484 -11.84 15.37 2.98
CA LEU A 484 -11.68 16.73 2.43
C LEU A 484 -10.23 17.10 2.05
N GLY A 485 -9.37 16.10 1.85
CA GLY A 485 -7.96 16.28 1.50
C GLY A 485 -7.06 16.64 2.68
N ILE A 486 -7.49 16.39 3.93
CA ILE A 486 -6.69 16.69 5.13
C ILE A 486 -5.55 15.69 5.39
N GLN A 487 -5.40 14.66 4.55
CA GLN A 487 -4.54 13.47 4.75
C GLN A 487 -5.16 12.48 5.74
N THR A 488 -4.42 11.48 6.24
CA THR A 488 -5.02 10.32 6.91
C THR A 488 -5.31 10.51 8.41
N LEU A 489 -4.76 11.54 9.05
CA LEU A 489 -4.93 11.82 10.50
C LEU A 489 -4.46 10.69 11.45
N THR A 490 -3.60 9.79 10.96
CA THR A 490 -2.92 8.78 11.79
C THR A 490 -1.82 9.42 12.65
N ASP A 491 -1.27 8.67 13.59
CA ASP A 491 0.01 9.01 14.22
C ASP A 491 1.16 9.01 13.22
N ILE A 492 1.69 10.18 12.86
CA ILE A 492 2.85 10.32 11.95
C ILE A 492 4.21 10.36 12.68
N LEU A 493 4.21 10.18 14.00
CA LEU A 493 5.40 10.23 14.84
C LEU A 493 5.80 8.85 15.38
N TYR A 494 4.99 7.84 15.14
CA TYR A 494 5.21 6.49 15.64
C TYR A 494 4.93 5.38 14.60
N THR A 495 3.80 4.67 14.67
CA THR A 495 3.55 3.46 13.87
C THR A 495 2.75 3.68 12.59
N HIS A 496 2.12 4.86 12.42
CA HIS A 496 1.26 5.18 11.26
C HIS A 496 -0.01 4.31 11.15
N PHE A 497 -0.49 3.74 12.26
CA PHE A 497 -1.60 2.77 12.23
C PHE A 497 -2.96 3.31 12.72
N GLY A 498 -3.01 3.89 13.92
CA GLY A 498 -4.21 4.35 14.61
C GLY A 498 -4.33 5.88 14.67
N PRO A 499 -5.51 6.39 15.07
CA PRO A 499 -5.80 7.82 15.05
C PRO A 499 -4.92 8.60 16.02
N ASN A 500 -4.33 9.70 15.55
CA ASN A 500 -3.67 10.69 16.39
C ASN A 500 -3.62 12.03 15.63
N PRO A 501 -4.76 12.71 15.46
CA PRO A 501 -4.84 13.96 14.69
C PRO A 501 -3.90 15.05 15.25
N ALA A 502 -3.65 15.06 16.57
CA ALA A 502 -2.72 15.98 17.20
C ALA A 502 -1.26 15.81 16.72
N SER A 503 -0.88 14.61 16.26
CA SER A 503 0.47 14.33 15.75
C SER A 503 0.79 15.06 14.45
N GLN A 504 -0.22 15.54 13.72
CA GLN A 504 -0.04 16.22 12.45
C GLN A 504 0.67 17.55 12.62
N ASP A 505 0.43 18.25 13.72
CA ASP A 505 0.92 19.60 14.01
C ASP A 505 2.06 19.59 15.06
N ASN A 506 2.66 20.75 15.30
CA ASN A 506 3.76 21.01 16.24
C ASN A 506 5.03 20.17 16.03
N ASN A 507 5.35 19.85 14.77
CA ASN A 507 6.52 19.06 14.38
C ASN A 507 7.12 19.56 13.05
N GLY A 508 8.26 19.00 12.63
CA GLY A 508 8.98 19.41 11.40
C GLY A 508 8.62 18.64 10.12
N TRP A 509 7.67 17.69 10.17
CA TRP A 509 7.39 16.75 9.07
C TRP A 509 6.54 17.32 7.94
N GLY A 510 5.93 18.50 8.13
CA GLY A 510 5.21 19.22 7.08
C GLY A 510 3.87 18.62 6.64
N GLN A 511 3.32 17.68 7.41
CA GLN A 511 1.99 17.09 7.19
C GLN A 511 0.91 17.85 7.99
N TRP A 512 1.11 19.15 8.22
CA TRP A 512 0.30 19.95 9.13
C TRP A 512 -1.15 20.09 8.69
N THR A 513 -2.05 20.14 9.68
CA THR A 513 -3.43 20.59 9.50
C THR A 513 -3.60 22.05 9.88
N ARG A 514 -2.66 22.60 10.67
CA ARG A 514 -2.69 23.94 11.27
C ARG A 514 -4.01 24.20 12.00
N ALA A 515 -4.61 23.15 12.57
CA ALA A 515 -5.91 23.27 13.21
C ALA A 515 -5.80 24.07 14.51
N ASP A 516 -6.72 25.00 14.69
CA ASP A 516 -6.91 25.73 15.95
C ASP A 516 -8.40 25.75 16.32
N ALA A 517 -8.80 26.64 17.25
CA ALA A 517 -10.19 26.73 17.69
C ALA A 517 -11.16 27.31 16.64
N PHE A 518 -10.65 27.84 15.53
CA PHE A 518 -11.45 28.56 14.54
C PHE A 518 -11.37 27.98 13.13
N SER A 519 -10.23 27.40 12.76
CA SER A 519 -9.91 27.02 11.37
C SER A 519 -9.04 25.78 11.26
N ILE A 520 -9.01 25.22 10.05
CA ILE A 520 -8.28 23.99 9.68
C ILE A 520 -7.87 24.04 8.20
N GLY A 521 -6.81 23.32 7.84
CA GLY A 521 -6.34 23.09 6.48
C GLY A 521 -5.01 23.78 6.18
N MET A 522 -4.47 23.57 4.99
CA MET A 522 -3.25 24.25 4.54
C MET A 522 -3.60 25.31 3.50
N ASP A 523 -3.24 26.59 3.73
CA ASP A 523 -3.36 27.62 2.69
C ASP A 523 -2.23 27.42 1.69
N ARG A 524 -2.54 26.76 0.58
CA ARG A 524 -1.62 26.51 -0.51
C ARG A 524 -1.90 27.37 -1.75
N THR A 525 -2.71 28.41 -1.58
CA THR A 525 -2.99 29.39 -2.63
C THR A 525 -1.74 30.20 -2.97
N VAL A 526 -1.69 30.75 -4.19
CA VAL A 526 -0.57 31.54 -4.71
C VAL A 526 -0.45 32.89 -4.00
N LYS A 527 -1.58 33.56 -3.78
CA LYS A 527 -1.58 34.93 -3.27
C LYS A 527 -1.23 35.00 -1.79
N ASN A 528 -1.83 34.14 -0.99
CA ASN A 528 -1.80 34.25 0.47
C ASN A 528 -0.99 33.12 1.13
N GLY A 529 -1.02 31.93 0.54
CA GLY A 529 -0.48 30.69 1.11
C GLY A 529 0.94 30.32 0.68
N THR A 530 1.21 29.02 0.67
CA THR A 530 2.53 28.44 0.35
C THR A 530 2.83 28.44 -1.15
N GLY A 531 1.83 28.70 -2.00
CA GLY A 531 1.96 28.73 -3.45
C GLY A 531 1.96 27.38 -4.16
N ASN A 532 1.70 26.26 -3.49
CA ASN A 532 1.67 24.93 -4.11
C ASN A 532 0.67 24.84 -5.28
N ALA A 533 -0.50 25.47 -5.17
CA ALA A 533 -1.49 25.50 -6.25
C ALA A 533 -0.90 26.08 -7.55
N GLY A 534 0.03 27.02 -7.44
CA GLY A 534 0.71 27.64 -8.57
C GLY A 534 1.79 26.77 -9.23
N LEU A 535 2.15 25.63 -8.64
CA LEU A 535 3.11 24.68 -9.24
C LEU A 535 2.47 23.80 -10.31
N TYR A 536 1.14 23.76 -10.37
CA TYR A 536 0.40 23.07 -11.42
C TYR A 536 0.31 23.93 -12.70
N PRO A 537 0.04 23.32 -13.87
CA PRO A 537 -0.22 24.07 -15.09
C PRO A 537 -1.38 25.08 -14.93
N PRO A 538 -1.36 26.22 -15.65
CA PRO A 538 -2.24 27.36 -15.36
C PRO A 538 -3.75 27.07 -15.24
N GLU A 539 -4.26 26.13 -16.05
CA GLU A 539 -5.68 25.74 -15.99
C GLU A 539 -6.03 25.01 -14.69
N VAL A 540 -5.16 24.12 -14.22
CA VAL A 540 -5.33 23.38 -12.97
C VAL A 540 -5.09 24.29 -11.78
N ALA A 541 -4.02 25.11 -11.83
CA ALA A 541 -3.70 26.09 -10.79
C ALA A 541 -4.90 27.01 -10.50
N LYS A 542 -5.61 27.48 -11.54
CA LYS A 542 -6.81 28.30 -11.39
C LYS A 542 -7.93 27.61 -10.59
N ILE A 543 -8.10 26.31 -10.76
CA ILE A 543 -9.13 25.53 -10.05
C ILE A 543 -8.74 25.40 -8.58
N TYR A 544 -7.50 24.99 -8.30
CA TYR A 544 -7.02 24.75 -6.95
C TYR A 544 -6.79 26.04 -6.14
N ASP A 545 -6.42 27.15 -6.80
CA ASP A 545 -6.25 28.46 -6.16
C ASP A 545 -7.59 29.13 -5.80
N ASN A 546 -8.69 28.69 -6.42
CA ASN A 546 -10.02 29.23 -6.18
C ASN A 546 -10.88 28.28 -5.33
N ILE A 547 -11.22 28.72 -4.12
CA ILE A 547 -12.03 27.96 -3.16
C ILE A 547 -13.39 27.52 -3.73
N ASP A 548 -14.05 28.34 -4.56
CA ASP A 548 -15.35 28.01 -5.15
C ASP A 548 -15.24 26.91 -6.21
N GLN A 549 -14.05 26.73 -6.80
CA GLN A 549 -13.80 25.77 -7.88
C GLN A 549 -13.12 24.49 -7.37
N THR A 550 -12.29 24.59 -6.33
CA THR A 550 -11.57 23.48 -5.71
C THR A 550 -12.56 22.36 -5.32
N PRO A 551 -12.33 21.10 -5.73
CA PRO A 551 -13.15 19.97 -5.30
C PRO A 551 -13.18 19.83 -3.77
N ASP A 552 -14.33 19.49 -3.20
CA ASP A 552 -14.48 19.42 -1.73
C ASP A 552 -13.52 18.37 -1.12
N ASN A 553 -13.28 17.25 -1.82
CA ASN A 553 -12.32 16.22 -1.43
C ASN A 553 -10.85 16.65 -1.47
N LEU A 554 -10.54 17.89 -1.88
CA LEU A 554 -9.21 18.51 -1.83
C LEU A 554 -9.25 19.91 -1.22
N LEU A 555 -10.36 20.30 -0.57
CA LEU A 555 -10.53 21.64 -0.03
C LEU A 555 -9.46 21.96 1.02
N LEU A 556 -9.28 21.09 2.01
CA LEU A 556 -8.34 21.32 3.12
C LEU A 556 -6.88 21.07 2.72
N TRP A 557 -6.67 20.46 1.55
CA TRP A 557 -5.36 20.40 0.94
C TRP A 557 -4.91 21.78 0.45
N PHE A 558 -5.78 22.53 -0.23
CA PHE A 558 -5.41 23.79 -0.87
C PHE A 558 -5.77 25.05 -0.09
N HIS A 559 -6.73 24.96 0.84
CA HIS A 559 -7.26 26.11 1.56
C HIS A 559 -7.23 25.88 3.08
N HIS A 560 -6.82 26.92 3.81
CA HIS A 560 -7.04 27.02 5.26
C HIS A 560 -8.33 27.82 5.49
N VAL A 561 -9.32 27.20 6.11
CA VAL A 561 -10.70 27.73 6.16
C VAL A 561 -11.27 27.66 7.59
N PRO A 562 -12.20 28.55 7.96
CA PRO A 562 -12.94 28.37 9.20
C PRO A 562 -13.73 27.07 9.17
N TYR A 563 -13.93 26.42 10.31
CA TYR A 563 -14.75 25.20 10.41
C TYR A 563 -16.18 25.37 9.86
N THR A 564 -16.69 26.60 9.86
CA THR A 564 -18.02 26.97 9.36
C THR A 564 -18.08 27.20 7.85
N GLN A 565 -16.95 27.08 7.13
CA GLN A 565 -16.90 27.14 5.66
C GLN A 565 -17.88 26.14 5.08
N LYS A 566 -18.71 26.60 4.15
CA LYS A 566 -19.70 25.76 3.48
C LYS A 566 -19.07 25.01 2.32
N LEU A 567 -19.32 23.70 2.31
CA LEU A 567 -19.01 22.80 1.21
C LEU A 567 -20.07 22.93 0.09
N LYS A 568 -19.84 22.32 -1.07
CA LYS A 568 -20.80 22.30 -2.18
C LYS A 568 -22.09 21.55 -1.82
N SER A 569 -22.01 20.64 -0.84
CA SER A 569 -23.18 19.96 -0.25
C SER A 569 -24.06 20.88 0.62
N GLY A 570 -23.58 22.07 1.00
CA GLY A 570 -24.24 22.97 1.94
C GLY A 570 -23.99 22.67 3.43
N LYS A 571 -23.31 21.55 3.75
CA LYS A 571 -22.78 21.29 5.10
C LYS A 571 -21.57 22.19 5.37
N THR A 572 -21.31 22.49 6.64
CA THR A 572 -20.02 23.10 7.03
C THR A 572 -18.91 22.05 6.98
N VAL A 573 -17.64 22.46 6.93
CA VAL A 573 -16.49 21.56 7.03
C VAL A 573 -16.60 20.68 8.29
N ILE A 574 -16.86 21.27 9.45
CA ILE A 574 -16.92 20.51 10.71
C ILE A 574 -18.13 19.56 10.79
N GLN A 575 -19.29 19.97 10.26
CA GLN A 575 -20.45 19.06 10.24
C GLN A 575 -20.21 17.91 9.26
N HIS A 576 -19.53 18.16 8.13
CA HIS A 576 -19.12 17.09 7.23
C HIS A 576 -18.13 16.14 7.89
N PHE A 577 -17.15 16.64 8.65
CA PHE A 577 -16.25 15.80 9.45
C PHE A 577 -17.07 14.85 10.32
N TYR A 578 -17.96 15.37 11.16
CA TYR A 578 -18.79 14.51 12.02
C TYR A 578 -19.57 13.48 11.22
N ASP A 579 -20.31 13.91 10.20
CA ASP A 579 -21.15 13.02 9.40
C ASP A 579 -20.33 11.93 8.70
N ALA A 580 -19.24 12.28 8.04
CA ALA A 580 -18.41 11.36 7.28
C ALA A 580 -17.78 10.29 8.20
N HIS A 581 -17.25 10.67 9.37
CA HIS A 581 -16.65 9.69 10.28
C HIS A 581 -17.68 8.68 10.80
N TYR A 582 -18.92 9.11 11.09
CA TYR A 582 -20.01 8.19 11.42
C TYR A 582 -20.41 7.30 10.22
N GLU A 583 -20.53 7.87 9.01
CA GLU A 583 -20.89 7.13 7.80
C GLU A 583 -19.84 6.09 7.40
N GLY A 584 -18.55 6.43 7.51
CA GLY A 584 -17.43 5.53 7.27
C GLY A 584 -17.42 4.37 8.25
N ALA A 585 -17.48 4.65 9.55
CA ALA A 585 -17.47 3.62 10.58
C ALA A 585 -18.70 2.69 10.48
N ALA A 586 -19.87 3.23 10.10
CA ALA A 586 -21.06 2.44 9.81
C ALA A 586 -20.86 1.52 8.60
N THR A 587 -20.20 2.00 7.54
CA THR A 587 -19.88 1.18 6.36
C THR A 587 -18.99 -0.01 6.73
N ALA A 588 -17.99 0.19 7.60
CA ALA A 588 -17.13 -0.88 8.09
C ALA A 588 -17.90 -1.98 8.85
N GLN A 589 -19.01 -1.65 9.53
CA GLN A 589 -19.86 -2.67 10.18
C GLN A 589 -20.56 -3.57 9.17
N GLU A 590 -20.94 -3.02 8.01
CA GLU A 590 -21.64 -3.79 6.97
C GLU A 590 -20.71 -4.82 6.31
N PHE A 591 -19.40 -4.55 6.25
CA PHE A 591 -18.40 -5.51 5.74
C PHE A 591 -18.41 -6.83 6.51
N VAL A 592 -18.67 -6.80 7.82
CA VAL A 592 -18.79 -8.01 8.65
C VAL A 592 -19.97 -8.86 8.18
N LYS A 593 -21.17 -8.26 8.10
CA LYS A 593 -22.40 -8.96 7.69
C LYS A 593 -22.30 -9.48 6.26
N GLN A 594 -21.71 -8.70 5.37
CA GLN A 594 -21.45 -9.07 3.98
C GLN A 594 -20.53 -10.28 3.90
N TRP A 595 -19.41 -10.28 4.63
CA TRP A 595 -18.51 -11.43 4.63
C TRP A 595 -19.16 -12.65 5.29
N GLU A 596 -19.87 -12.50 6.40
CA GLU A 596 -20.59 -13.59 7.07
C GLU A 596 -21.60 -14.31 6.15
N PHE A 597 -22.26 -13.56 5.26
CA PHE A 597 -23.17 -14.11 4.25
C PHE A 597 -22.48 -15.11 3.30
N LEU A 598 -21.16 -15.04 3.14
CA LEU A 598 -20.37 -15.94 2.28
C LEU A 598 -19.97 -17.26 2.96
N ARG A 599 -20.41 -17.51 4.19
CA ARG A 599 -20.06 -18.76 4.91
C ARG A 599 -20.47 -19.99 4.11
N GLY A 600 -19.53 -20.92 3.95
CA GLY A 600 -19.73 -22.14 3.17
C GLY A 600 -19.61 -21.97 1.65
N LYS A 601 -19.33 -20.75 1.15
CA LYS A 601 -18.99 -20.47 -0.26
C LYS A 601 -17.49 -20.24 -0.47
N ILE A 602 -16.77 -19.93 0.60
CA ILE A 602 -15.31 -19.83 0.69
C ILE A 602 -14.84 -20.90 1.68
N ASP A 603 -13.65 -21.47 1.49
CA ASP A 603 -13.07 -22.41 2.44
C ASP A 603 -12.86 -21.77 3.83
N ASP A 604 -12.94 -22.61 4.86
CA ASP A 604 -12.97 -22.18 6.25
C ASP A 604 -11.73 -21.36 6.65
N GLU A 605 -10.53 -21.71 6.15
CA GLU A 605 -9.29 -21.01 6.47
C GLU A 605 -9.35 -19.54 6.03
N ARG A 606 -9.60 -19.30 4.73
CA ARG A 606 -9.67 -17.93 4.19
C ARG A 606 -10.87 -17.18 4.72
N PHE A 607 -12.00 -17.87 4.89
CA PHE A 607 -13.22 -17.29 5.44
C PHE A 607 -13.00 -16.77 6.86
N ASP A 608 -12.49 -17.59 7.77
CA ASP A 608 -12.31 -17.21 9.18
C ASP A 608 -11.21 -16.15 9.33
N HIS A 609 -10.12 -16.26 8.56
CA HIS A 609 -9.04 -15.26 8.57
C HIS A 609 -9.52 -13.86 8.15
N VAL A 610 -10.28 -13.76 7.05
CA VAL A 610 -10.81 -12.47 6.60
C VAL A 610 -11.91 -11.98 7.54
N LEU A 611 -12.79 -12.86 8.05
CA LEU A 611 -13.85 -12.47 8.99
C LEU A 611 -13.27 -11.81 10.24
N TYR A 612 -12.19 -12.37 10.81
CA TYR A 612 -11.52 -11.78 11.96
C TYR A 612 -11.06 -10.34 11.68
N ARG A 613 -10.44 -10.10 10.51
CA ARG A 613 -9.99 -8.76 10.11
C ARG A 613 -11.16 -7.79 9.89
N GLN A 614 -12.28 -8.25 9.33
CA GLN A 614 -13.46 -7.38 9.19
C GLN A 614 -14.07 -7.01 10.54
N ILE A 615 -14.13 -7.95 11.49
CA ILE A 615 -14.60 -7.67 12.85
C ILE A 615 -13.65 -6.68 13.53
N TYR A 616 -12.33 -6.89 13.39
CA TYR A 616 -11.32 -5.98 13.91
C TYR A 616 -11.46 -4.57 13.31
N GLN A 617 -11.53 -4.45 11.98
CA GLN A 617 -11.72 -3.18 11.29
C GLN A 617 -13.01 -2.48 11.72
N ALA A 618 -14.12 -3.22 11.84
CA ALA A 618 -15.38 -2.68 12.33
C ALA A 618 -15.21 -2.08 13.74
N GLY A 619 -14.51 -2.76 14.66
CA GLY A 619 -14.18 -2.23 15.97
C GLY A 619 -13.26 -1.01 15.94
N HIS A 620 -12.14 -1.10 15.22
CA HIS A 620 -11.12 -0.06 15.14
C HIS A 620 -11.64 1.20 14.41
N SER A 621 -12.57 1.06 13.46
CA SER A 621 -13.21 2.20 12.78
C SER A 621 -14.00 3.10 13.75
N LEU A 622 -14.54 2.55 14.85
CA LEU A 622 -15.20 3.32 15.91
C LEU A 622 -14.19 4.13 16.73
N VAL A 623 -13.01 3.56 17.01
CA VAL A 623 -11.91 4.28 17.69
C VAL A 623 -11.45 5.46 16.84
N TRP A 624 -11.23 5.23 15.54
CA TRP A 624 -10.89 6.26 14.56
C TRP A 624 -11.92 7.39 14.53
N ARG A 625 -13.20 7.03 14.38
CA ARG A 625 -14.31 7.99 14.38
C ARG A 625 -14.36 8.82 15.65
N ASP A 626 -14.35 8.17 16.82
CA ASP A 626 -14.50 8.85 18.10
C ASP A 626 -13.32 9.78 18.35
N ALA A 627 -12.09 9.29 18.17
CA ALA A 627 -10.88 10.08 18.42
C ALA A 627 -10.83 11.35 17.58
N ILE A 628 -11.15 11.27 16.28
CA ILE A 628 -11.07 12.43 15.40
C ILE A 628 -12.22 13.39 15.61
N ASN A 629 -13.44 12.88 15.77
CA ASN A 629 -14.59 13.72 16.05
C ASN A 629 -14.44 14.45 17.39
N GLU A 630 -14.01 13.75 18.44
CA GLU A 630 -13.79 14.35 19.76
C GLU A 630 -12.65 15.35 19.74
N PHE A 631 -11.54 15.06 19.05
CA PHE A 631 -10.43 15.99 18.92
C PHE A 631 -10.88 17.33 18.31
N TYR A 632 -11.52 17.30 17.13
CA TYR A 632 -11.95 18.53 16.47
C TYR A 632 -13.18 19.17 17.13
N HIS A 633 -14.05 18.40 17.78
CA HIS A 633 -15.14 18.96 18.59
C HIS A 633 -14.62 19.71 19.81
N ASN A 634 -13.65 19.15 20.53
CA ASN A 634 -13.01 19.78 21.68
C ASN A 634 -12.19 21.02 21.26
N LEU A 635 -11.49 20.92 20.12
CA LEU A 635 -10.69 22.02 19.60
C LEU A 635 -11.57 23.19 19.12
N SER A 636 -12.58 22.92 18.29
CA SER A 636 -13.44 23.96 17.68
C SER A 636 -14.54 24.49 18.60
N GLY A 637 -15.01 23.68 19.55
CA GLY A 637 -16.18 23.98 20.38
C GLY A 637 -17.51 24.05 19.61
N ILE A 638 -17.56 23.57 18.36
CA ILE A 638 -18.77 23.58 17.53
C ILE A 638 -19.53 22.27 17.73
N PRO A 639 -20.78 22.31 18.25
CA PRO A 639 -21.54 21.10 18.50
C PRO A 639 -21.94 20.40 17.19
N ASP A 640 -21.96 19.08 17.22
CA ASP A 640 -22.59 18.26 16.16
C ASP A 640 -24.10 18.56 16.11
N GLU A 641 -24.60 18.98 14.94
CA GLU A 641 -26.01 19.32 14.71
C GLU A 641 -26.95 18.15 15.07
N THR A 642 -26.47 16.91 14.94
CA THR A 642 -27.21 15.68 15.24
C THR A 642 -26.98 15.15 16.66
N LYS A 643 -26.09 15.78 17.43
CA LYS A 643 -25.78 15.47 18.84
C LYS A 643 -25.28 14.03 19.08
N ARG A 644 -24.43 13.52 18.19
CA ARG A 644 -23.80 12.19 18.36
C ARG A 644 -22.44 12.28 19.04
N VAL A 645 -21.58 13.25 18.66
CA VAL A 645 -20.21 13.37 19.20
C VAL A 645 -20.23 13.54 20.72
N GLY A 646 -19.50 12.68 21.44
CA GLY A 646 -19.46 12.65 22.90
C GLY A 646 -20.76 12.22 23.59
N ASN A 647 -21.73 11.68 22.83
CA ASN A 647 -23.02 11.23 23.33
C ASN A 647 -23.25 9.76 22.98
N HIS A 648 -22.82 8.89 23.89
CA HIS A 648 -22.91 7.44 23.73
C HIS A 648 -23.92 6.86 24.75
N PRO A 649 -25.23 6.84 24.43
CA PRO A 649 -26.29 6.54 25.40
C PRO A 649 -26.26 5.10 25.93
N TYR A 650 -25.50 4.22 25.28
CA TYR A 650 -25.39 2.80 25.61
C TYR A 650 -24.04 2.43 26.23
N ARG A 651 -23.13 3.40 26.44
CA ARG A 651 -21.83 3.16 27.06
C ARG A 651 -21.90 3.22 28.58
N ILE A 652 -21.09 2.38 29.20
CA ILE A 652 -20.71 2.43 30.61
C ILE A 652 -19.19 2.59 30.64
N GLU A 653 -18.72 3.76 31.04
CA GLU A 653 -17.29 4.05 31.19
C GLU A 653 -16.69 3.18 32.29
N ALA A 654 -15.59 2.49 32.01
CA ALA A 654 -15.03 1.52 32.95
C ALA A 654 -14.53 2.20 34.22
N GLU A 655 -14.00 3.42 34.14
CA GLU A 655 -13.58 4.20 35.30
C GLU A 655 -14.74 4.69 36.18
N SER A 656 -15.98 4.63 35.69
CA SER A 656 -17.19 4.95 36.47
C SER A 656 -17.72 3.76 37.28
N MET A 657 -17.18 2.56 37.04
CA MET A 657 -17.59 1.33 37.72
C MET A 657 -16.97 1.21 39.12
N THR A 658 -17.45 0.25 39.91
CA THR A 658 -16.78 -0.16 41.15
C THR A 658 -15.53 -0.97 40.81
N LEU A 659 -14.36 -0.46 41.16
CA LEU A 659 -13.07 -1.07 40.82
C LEU A 659 -12.47 -1.84 41.99
N ASN A 660 -12.06 -3.08 41.75
CA ASN A 660 -11.26 -3.90 42.65
C ASN A 660 -10.05 -4.44 41.89
N GLY A 661 -8.83 -4.14 42.32
CA GLY A 661 -7.61 -4.52 41.58
C GLY A 661 -7.37 -3.72 40.29
N TYR A 662 -8.29 -2.83 39.91
CA TYR A 662 -8.16 -1.84 38.82
C TYR A 662 -7.95 -0.43 39.36
N LYS A 663 -7.29 0.42 38.57
CA LYS A 663 -7.20 1.88 38.80
C LYS A 663 -7.41 2.64 37.48
N PRO A 664 -8.04 3.83 37.51
CA PRO A 664 -8.15 4.66 36.33
C PRO A 664 -6.81 5.31 35.95
N VAL A 665 -6.58 5.48 34.66
CA VAL A 665 -5.44 6.18 34.06
C VAL A 665 -5.92 7.09 32.95
N ALA A 666 -5.35 8.29 32.85
CA ALA A 666 -5.60 9.19 31.72
C ALA A 666 -4.72 8.76 30.53
N LEU A 667 -5.26 8.85 29.33
CA LEU A 667 -4.53 8.51 28.11
C LEU A 667 -3.83 9.72 27.51
N LYS A 668 -2.80 9.44 26.70
CA LYS A 668 -2.13 10.40 25.84
C LYS A 668 -1.75 9.66 24.54
N PRO A 669 -2.42 9.92 23.41
CA PRO A 669 -3.44 10.97 23.19
C PRO A 669 -4.76 10.72 23.95
N PHE A 670 -5.41 11.77 24.46
CA PHE A 670 -6.55 11.64 25.36
C PHE A 670 -7.82 11.16 24.63
N GLU A 671 -7.95 11.54 23.37
CA GLU A 671 -9.07 11.26 22.47
C GLU A 671 -9.15 9.78 22.05
N THR A 672 -8.14 8.97 22.40
CA THR A 672 -8.12 7.54 22.06
C THR A 672 -8.86 6.64 23.06
N ALA A 673 -9.42 7.22 24.13
CA ALA A 673 -10.31 6.55 25.08
C ALA A 673 -11.56 7.39 25.32
N SER A 674 -12.70 6.71 25.45
CA SER A 674 -13.95 7.34 25.87
C SER A 674 -13.77 7.95 27.26
N GLY A 675 -14.35 9.13 27.49
CA GLY A 675 -14.17 9.84 28.78
C GLY A 675 -12.71 10.24 29.10
N TYR A 676 -11.79 10.08 28.14
CA TYR A 676 -10.36 10.38 28.23
C TYR A 676 -9.56 9.51 29.19
N LYS A 677 -10.12 8.37 29.61
CA LYS A 677 -9.53 7.47 30.61
C LYS A 677 -9.81 6.02 30.28
N ALA A 678 -8.91 5.16 30.74
CA ALA A 678 -9.13 3.72 30.81
C ALA A 678 -8.87 3.24 32.24
N ILE A 679 -9.20 1.98 32.53
CA ILE A 679 -8.77 1.31 33.76
C ILE A 679 -7.67 0.29 33.45
N VAL A 680 -6.68 0.19 34.35
CA VAL A 680 -5.59 -0.80 34.26
C VAL A 680 -5.40 -1.52 35.59
N THR A 681 -4.97 -2.77 35.55
CA THR A 681 -4.70 -3.53 36.78
C THR A 681 -3.63 -2.83 37.63
N ILE A 682 -3.78 -2.90 38.95
CA ILE A 682 -2.86 -2.25 39.90
C ILE A 682 -1.52 -3.01 39.95
N THR A 683 -1.57 -4.33 39.79
CA THR A 683 -0.39 -5.21 39.75
C THR A 683 -0.56 -6.27 38.68
N ASN A 684 0.55 -6.72 38.09
CA ASN A 684 0.52 -7.73 37.02
C ASN A 684 0.15 -9.14 37.54
N ASN A 685 0.02 -9.33 38.86
CA ASN A 685 -0.23 -10.62 39.50
C ASN A 685 -1.65 -10.77 40.06
N THR A 686 -2.45 -9.71 40.03
CA THR A 686 -3.80 -9.69 40.60
C THR A 686 -4.83 -9.43 39.52
N MET A 687 -5.85 -10.28 39.46
CA MET A 687 -7.03 -10.06 38.63
C MET A 687 -7.71 -8.75 39.03
N GLY A 688 -7.93 -7.87 38.05
CA GLY A 688 -8.79 -6.70 38.20
C GLY A 688 -10.24 -7.08 37.94
N ILE A 689 -11.17 -6.46 38.67
CA ILE A 689 -12.62 -6.59 38.50
C ILE A 689 -13.22 -5.19 38.49
N ALA A 690 -13.95 -4.85 37.43
CA ALA A 690 -14.81 -3.66 37.37
C ALA A 690 -16.27 -4.11 37.31
N SER A 691 -17.11 -3.59 38.22
CA SER A 691 -18.52 -3.98 38.29
C SER A 691 -19.48 -2.82 38.45
N THR A 692 -20.68 -2.96 37.89
CA THR A 692 -21.78 -2.02 38.10
C THR A 692 -23.14 -2.71 37.88
N LYS A 693 -24.21 -1.99 38.20
CA LYS A 693 -25.58 -2.41 37.91
C LYS A 693 -25.99 -1.92 36.53
N VAL A 694 -26.55 -2.79 35.70
CA VAL A 694 -27.02 -2.42 34.37
C VAL A 694 -28.20 -1.46 34.50
N ALA A 695 -28.04 -0.25 33.95
CA ALA A 695 -29.07 0.79 33.97
C ALA A 695 -30.10 0.65 32.84
N PHE A 696 -29.76 -0.08 31.78
CA PHE A 696 -30.59 -0.28 30.60
C PHE A 696 -31.81 -1.17 30.88
N ALA A 697 -32.88 -1.01 30.09
CA ALA A 697 -34.08 -1.82 30.22
C ALA A 697 -33.80 -3.30 29.93
N SER A 698 -34.60 -4.21 30.48
CA SER A 698 -34.46 -5.62 30.15
C SER A 698 -34.77 -5.88 28.67
N GLY A 699 -33.97 -6.73 28.02
CA GLY A 699 -34.10 -7.08 26.60
C GLY A 699 -32.85 -7.76 26.05
N THR A 700 -32.82 -8.00 24.74
CA THR A 700 -31.65 -8.55 24.04
C THR A 700 -30.72 -7.43 23.60
N TYR A 701 -29.41 -7.58 23.80
CA TYR A 701 -28.38 -6.60 23.45
C TYR A 701 -27.15 -7.26 22.81
N ASP A 702 -26.48 -6.54 21.93
CA ASP A 702 -25.10 -6.83 21.57
C ASP A 702 -24.20 -6.11 22.59
N ILE A 703 -23.50 -6.89 23.41
CA ILE A 703 -22.61 -6.34 24.44
C ILE A 703 -21.19 -6.30 23.91
N ALA A 704 -20.64 -5.10 23.80
CA ALA A 704 -19.26 -4.91 23.38
C ALA A 704 -18.38 -4.43 24.54
N VAL A 705 -17.09 -4.77 24.44
CA VAL A 705 -16.04 -4.31 25.35
C VAL A 705 -14.94 -3.69 24.50
N ASN A 706 -14.71 -2.39 24.72
CA ASN A 706 -13.53 -1.71 24.18
C ASN A 706 -12.39 -1.84 25.20
N TYR A 707 -11.25 -2.28 24.71
CA TYR A 707 -10.06 -2.56 25.51
C TYR A 707 -8.81 -2.27 24.69
N PHE A 708 -7.64 -2.31 25.32
CA PHE A 708 -6.38 -2.12 24.61
C PHE A 708 -5.57 -3.41 24.66
N ASP A 709 -4.97 -3.78 23.54
CA ASP A 709 -4.19 -5.00 23.36
C ASP A 709 -2.74 -4.63 23.02
N PHE A 710 -1.82 -4.93 23.94
CA PHE A 710 -0.42 -4.50 23.82
C PHE A 710 0.44 -5.61 23.26
N ILE A 711 1.39 -5.25 22.40
CA ILE A 711 2.49 -6.18 22.13
C ILE A 711 3.29 -6.48 23.40
N GLY A 712 3.62 -7.76 23.60
CA GLY A 712 4.47 -8.21 24.71
C GLY A 712 3.72 -8.66 25.98
N GLY A 713 2.41 -8.82 25.90
CA GLY A 713 1.58 -9.50 26.90
C GLY A 713 0.41 -10.20 26.21
N LYS A 714 -0.23 -11.17 26.89
CA LYS A 714 -1.48 -11.79 26.46
C LYS A 714 -2.51 -11.78 27.59
N ALA A 715 -2.98 -10.59 27.94
CA ALA A 715 -3.93 -10.41 29.02
C ALA A 715 -5.22 -11.19 28.74
N ARG A 716 -5.81 -11.72 29.81
CA ARG A 716 -7.01 -12.55 29.71
C ARG A 716 -8.19 -11.79 30.27
N TYR A 717 -9.29 -11.78 29.54
CA TYR A 717 -10.47 -11.04 29.90
C TYR A 717 -11.68 -11.98 30.03
N ARG A 718 -12.62 -11.63 30.91
CA ARG A 718 -13.89 -12.33 31.06
C ARG A 718 -15.00 -11.35 31.41
N LEU A 719 -16.07 -11.42 30.63
CA LEU A 719 -17.30 -10.67 30.87
C LEU A 719 -18.36 -11.58 31.50
N GLU A 720 -18.96 -11.13 32.60
CA GLU A 720 -20.06 -11.78 33.29
C GLU A 720 -21.25 -10.84 33.46
N LEU A 721 -22.45 -11.43 33.41
CA LEU A 721 -23.71 -10.75 33.67
C LEU A 721 -24.53 -11.57 34.68
N GLY A 722 -24.76 -11.01 35.87
CA GLY A 722 -25.24 -11.74 37.03
C GLY A 722 -24.33 -12.92 37.38
N ASN A 723 -24.88 -14.14 37.29
CA ASN A 723 -24.17 -15.39 37.58
C ASN A 723 -23.72 -16.14 36.32
N ARG A 724 -23.84 -15.55 35.12
CA ARG A 724 -23.48 -16.21 33.86
C ARG A 724 -22.29 -15.53 33.19
N THR A 725 -21.46 -16.33 32.54
CA THR A 725 -20.38 -15.82 31.68
C THR A 725 -20.94 -15.49 30.31
N VAL A 726 -20.73 -14.26 29.86
CA VAL A 726 -21.05 -13.81 28.49
C VAL A 726 -19.95 -14.27 27.54
N GLY A 727 -18.68 -14.10 27.93
CA GLY A 727 -17.55 -14.56 27.14
C GLY A 727 -16.20 -14.44 27.85
N SER A 728 -15.17 -15.03 27.25
CA SER A 728 -13.77 -14.88 27.67
C SER A 728 -12.87 -14.85 26.44
N TRP A 729 -11.85 -14.00 26.46
CA TRP A 729 -10.90 -13.82 25.35
C TRP A 729 -9.51 -13.46 25.87
N ILE A 730 -8.57 -13.37 24.93
CA ILE A 730 -7.16 -13.05 25.16
C ILE A 730 -6.85 -11.83 24.28
N GLY A 731 -6.06 -10.88 24.79
CA GLY A 731 -5.36 -9.89 23.95
C GLY A 731 -4.22 -10.60 23.22
N ASP A 732 -4.45 -10.96 21.96
CA ASP A 732 -3.52 -11.69 21.09
C ASP A 732 -3.62 -11.19 19.64
N THR A 733 -3.99 -9.93 19.47
CA THR A 733 -4.25 -9.32 18.17
C THR A 733 -3.00 -9.31 17.30
N GLU A 734 -1.81 -9.18 17.88
CA GLU A 734 -0.52 -9.26 17.18
C GLU A 734 -0.29 -10.61 16.50
N ASP A 735 -0.72 -11.71 17.12
CA ASP A 735 -0.59 -13.06 16.55
C ASP A 735 -1.52 -13.26 15.34
N LYS A 736 -2.66 -12.55 15.32
CA LYS A 736 -3.72 -12.73 14.32
C LYS A 736 -3.65 -11.72 13.19
N LEU A 737 -3.22 -10.49 13.47
CA LEU A 737 -3.03 -9.44 12.48
C LEU A 737 -1.65 -9.50 11.82
N GLY A 738 -0.69 -10.22 12.40
CA GLY A 738 0.60 -10.54 11.79
C GLY A 738 1.69 -9.48 11.94
N HIS A 739 1.39 -8.36 12.61
CA HIS A 739 2.37 -7.32 12.94
C HIS A 739 1.98 -6.57 14.22
N THR A 740 2.72 -5.52 14.58
CA THR A 740 2.78 -4.93 15.93
C THR A 740 1.68 -3.88 16.23
N PRO A 741 0.64 -4.21 17.02
CA PRO A 741 -0.12 -3.20 17.77
C PRO A 741 0.74 -2.71 18.96
N SER A 742 0.70 -1.41 19.24
CA SER A 742 1.58 -0.64 20.14
C SER A 742 1.81 -1.24 21.55
N ILE A 743 2.91 -0.82 22.22
CA ILE A 743 3.14 -1.06 23.66
C ILE A 743 2.45 -0.03 24.58
N TYR A 744 1.74 0.95 24.01
CA TYR A 744 1.13 2.06 24.74
C TYR A 744 -0.39 1.97 24.74
N LEU A 745 -1.03 2.72 25.64
CA LEU A 745 -2.48 2.97 25.65
C LEU A 745 -2.79 4.10 24.66
N ASP A 746 -3.04 3.74 23.41
CA ASP A 746 -3.28 4.67 22.32
C ASP A 746 -4.20 4.04 21.27
N GLY A 747 -4.48 4.78 20.19
CA GLY A 747 -5.33 4.32 19.10
C GLY A 747 -4.76 3.11 18.35
N HIS A 748 -3.48 2.77 18.51
CA HIS A 748 -2.85 1.64 17.82
C HIS A 748 -3.13 0.31 18.51
N SER A 749 -3.24 0.32 19.84
CA SER A 749 -3.58 -0.86 20.66
C SER A 749 -5.08 -0.96 20.97
N ALA A 750 -5.84 0.11 20.76
CA ALA A 750 -7.28 0.10 20.96
C ALA A 750 -7.98 -0.92 20.06
N THR A 751 -8.83 -1.76 20.66
CA THR A 751 -9.56 -2.82 19.97
C THR A 751 -10.90 -3.08 20.66
N ARG A 752 -11.70 -3.96 20.06
CA ARG A 752 -13.06 -4.25 20.49
C ARG A 752 -13.41 -5.71 20.31
N ILE A 753 -14.14 -6.25 21.28
CA ILE A 753 -14.86 -7.52 21.14
C ILE A 753 -16.35 -7.28 21.33
N THR A 754 -17.19 -7.99 20.57
CA THR A 754 -18.66 -7.87 20.64
C THR A 754 -19.28 -9.25 20.81
N PHE A 755 -20.16 -9.39 21.79
CA PHE A 755 -20.98 -10.58 22.04
C PHE A 755 -22.42 -10.28 21.62
N GLN A 756 -22.89 -10.96 20.57
CA GLN A 756 -24.22 -10.71 20.00
C GLN A 756 -25.34 -11.43 20.75
N GLY A 757 -26.54 -10.85 20.76
CA GLY A 757 -27.76 -11.54 21.19
C GLY A 757 -27.81 -11.90 22.69
N VAL A 758 -27.21 -11.08 23.55
CA VAL A 758 -27.13 -11.32 24.99
C VAL A 758 -28.41 -10.81 25.67
N GLU A 759 -29.14 -11.70 26.34
CA GLU A 759 -30.29 -11.32 27.17
C GLU A 759 -29.85 -10.52 28.41
N VAL A 760 -30.43 -9.36 28.68
CA VAL A 760 -30.06 -8.47 29.78
C VAL A 760 -31.29 -8.17 30.64
N GLU A 761 -31.12 -8.20 31.95
CA GLU A 761 -32.11 -7.79 32.95
C GLU A 761 -31.69 -6.47 33.60
N GLN A 762 -32.60 -5.50 33.61
CA GLN A 762 -32.36 -4.22 34.29
C GLN A 762 -32.00 -4.43 35.77
N GLY A 763 -30.89 -3.85 36.22
CA GLY A 763 -30.41 -3.95 37.59
C GLY A 763 -29.64 -5.24 37.93
N GLU A 764 -29.42 -6.13 36.96
CA GLU A 764 -28.44 -7.21 37.17
C GLU A 764 -27.01 -6.63 37.18
N GLU A 765 -26.07 -7.37 37.77
CA GLU A 765 -24.68 -6.90 37.88
C GLU A 765 -23.88 -7.29 36.64
N VAL A 766 -23.23 -6.33 35.99
CA VAL A 766 -22.19 -6.61 34.99
C VAL A 766 -20.82 -6.58 35.65
N ARG A 767 -19.98 -7.57 35.34
CA ARG A 767 -18.59 -7.68 35.83
C ARG A 767 -17.66 -7.95 34.66
N ILE A 768 -16.69 -7.08 34.46
CA ILE A 768 -15.56 -7.33 33.57
C ILE A 768 -14.33 -7.62 34.41
N MET A 769 -13.67 -8.74 34.13
CA MET A 769 -12.44 -9.17 34.78
C MET A 769 -11.31 -9.14 33.78
N GLY A 770 -10.15 -8.67 34.19
CA GLY A 770 -8.92 -8.78 33.41
C GLY A 770 -7.76 -9.26 34.26
N GLN A 771 -7.00 -10.17 33.68
CA GLN A 771 -5.78 -10.72 34.25
C GLN A 771 -4.62 -10.26 33.37
N ALA A 772 -3.77 -9.40 33.93
CA ALA A 772 -2.57 -8.92 33.28
C ALA A 772 -1.62 -10.08 32.93
N ASP A 773 -0.81 -9.86 31.89
CA ASP A 773 0.25 -10.77 31.47
C ASP A 773 1.44 -9.97 30.93
N GLY A 774 2.65 -10.30 31.39
CA GLY A 774 3.86 -9.59 30.98
C GLY A 774 3.77 -8.07 31.22
N MET A 775 3.87 -7.30 30.14
CA MET A 775 3.77 -5.83 30.15
C MET A 775 2.34 -5.31 29.98
N GLU A 776 1.37 -6.17 29.65
CA GLU A 776 -0.01 -5.78 29.38
C GLU A 776 -0.84 -5.81 30.68
N PRO A 777 -1.30 -4.66 31.20
CA PRO A 777 -1.97 -4.56 32.49
C PRO A 777 -3.49 -4.79 32.38
N ALA A 778 -3.95 -5.59 31.41
CA ALA A 778 -5.34 -5.87 31.09
C ALA A 778 -6.25 -4.61 31.03
N PRO A 779 -5.91 -3.61 30.19
CA PRO A 779 -6.60 -2.32 30.15
C PRO A 779 -8.01 -2.41 29.54
N ILE A 780 -8.98 -1.66 30.08
CA ILE A 780 -10.36 -1.60 29.59
C ILE A 780 -10.80 -0.14 29.50
N ASP A 781 -11.47 0.21 28.40
CA ASP A 781 -12.02 1.55 28.14
C ASP A 781 -13.48 1.64 28.64
N TYR A 782 -14.40 0.97 27.93
CA TYR A 782 -15.83 0.98 28.25
C TYR A 782 -16.53 -0.31 27.83
N LEU A 783 -17.77 -0.46 28.32
CA LEU A 783 -18.71 -1.47 27.87
C LEU A 783 -19.88 -0.80 27.15
N SER A 784 -20.32 -1.36 26.03
CA SER A 784 -21.52 -0.89 25.30
C SER A 784 -22.60 -1.95 25.30
N PHE A 785 -23.83 -1.55 25.63
CA PHE A 785 -25.03 -2.40 25.58
C PHE A 785 -25.92 -1.93 24.43
N LEU A 786 -25.63 -2.41 23.22
CA LEU A 786 -26.27 -1.93 22.00
C LEU A 786 -27.56 -2.71 21.73
N PRO A 787 -28.73 -2.04 21.58
CA PRO A 787 -29.93 -2.73 21.12
C PRO A 787 -29.71 -3.36 19.73
N PRO A 788 -30.49 -4.39 19.35
CA PRO A 788 -30.26 -5.09 18.09
C PRO A 788 -30.33 -4.13 16.89
N GLY A 789 -29.29 -4.15 16.06
CA GLY A 789 -29.17 -3.30 14.87
C GLY A 789 -28.66 -1.88 15.15
N ILE A 790 -28.31 -1.54 16.39
CA ILE A 790 -27.67 -0.27 16.73
C ILE A 790 -26.15 -0.45 16.67
N VAL A 791 -25.48 0.45 15.96
CA VAL A 791 -24.03 0.64 16.01
C VAL A 791 -23.73 1.71 17.03
N ASP A 792 -22.68 1.48 17.84
CA ASP A 792 -22.19 2.38 18.90
C ASP A 792 -21.95 3.81 18.43
#